data_AF-A0A7M3YM03-F1
#
_entry.id   AF-A0A7M3YM03-F1
#
_cell.length_a   1.000
_cell.length_b   1.000
_cell.length_c   1.000
_cell.angle_alpha   90.00
_cell.angle_beta   90.00
_cell.angle_gamma   90.00
#
_symmetry.space_group_name_H-M   'P 1'
#
loop_
_entity.id
_entity.type
_entity.pdbx_description
1 polymer ?
#
loop_
_entity_poly.entity_id
_entity_poly.type
_entity_poly.pdbx_seq_one_letter_code
_entity_poly.pdbx_strand_id
1 'polypeptide(L)'
;MRNRGMLTLAIIAILLGSLIPISNDVELEDLKQKSFANSEPELLIQAGTSTGHVNGTGIGAIPNGWVIAGDTKHSLNFGSTQLQATSPYNGQLDADTYVAAIDEQGTWLWAAMPDATQGLTLLQTMEVTMAGDTYIAGLIFGTVIFGSSPNSPVLTTQNGAGDGFVAKIDPTGQWVWAASFNTAGGTGNFSIISGVAESFSGNVIVSGVHQGSTDFGGITEVSPDNELFLVELDRNSGATNWVVTAGGIGDDEGGAVGVDSMGNIWQTGSTTGSFTENGMTHQAVSQRDTILIKWNPSGVAQNIIGFSSAASEINLPDDLLITSNDDVIVSGVFLGSMDAGNQNILSDKGNGDAYIVKVLKSGTTSWATSAGGSSATERASSIAQTSTGDFIVGGLISGSTDFGIHVANTNGGLDLYMAMLDSNGNWDWVENLGSTADDLFAGVAVNMTDIPAAFGSFQSTINKGTQSVTSSGGLDLVIWALDPVNNADKDNDGVNDLTDNCPNTNNPLQIDSDLDGDGDECDYDDDNDGITDNSGDDCPRGGAWNWTSDSTTDFDNDGCKDSSEDNDDDNDGVDDDDDGCLSSYAPPRNWWVSDSTNDLDGDGCRDADEDYDDDGDGFDDAADDCNKIAGTSTLGTYTGCVDSDGDGWADLEDTCPNTAGNSTLGGTLACPDSDGDGWADSDDDLPDDPTQWIDTDGDGYGDNQEGNTPDHCPTISGTSVLDRYGCPDPDMDGYSSADDDWSVGDGADAFPTDDTQWSDWDEDGFGDNYGNLSWIDRNQNWPGEYYQYARDQDACPTLPGNSWQDDILGCPDSDGDGWANFMDAFPADPNEYLDSDGDGIADGYDECPDFYGNSTEDVEGCPDFDGDGWADPPTGTDWNPSDSTQWADSDGDGYGDNPEGTNPDSCANESGYSFQGGILGCLDSDNDGWADLIDAFPEESSQWNDTDGDGFGDNLNGKDADECPDVAGVAKQNGCEAVVEESSGSSILKYGGISVGVILVLIVVGLLIMRYRDSEGEQKDWNQGVNMPDMSAQPAMPNMYAQPAMPDMSAQPAYAQYQQPVATQPAMPDMTAQPVYPQYQQPSVQPVVQAASPDPAALPGNQAVVPQPAAPAAPTMYDVGTMRSDGNEWLEYPAASGAWYMRDATTRQWVRKI
;
A
#
# COMPACT_ATOMS: atom_id res chain seq x y z
N MET A 1 38.85 -64.82 44.49
CA MET A 1 39.37 -63.68 45.28
C MET A 1 38.23 -62.67 45.33
N ARG A 2 37.67 -62.35 46.52
CA ARG A 2 38.05 -61.21 47.38
C ARG A 2 38.00 -59.91 46.55
N ASN A 3 36.99 -59.05 46.67
CA ASN A 3 36.65 -58.11 47.77
C ASN A 3 36.93 -56.67 47.28
N ARG A 4 36.15 -55.61 47.54
CA ARG A 4 34.69 -55.44 47.86
C ARG A 4 34.42 -53.93 48.08
N GLY A 5 33.42 -53.33 47.41
CA GLY A 5 32.85 -51.98 47.66
C GLY A 5 33.77 -50.78 47.34
N MET A 6 33.31 -49.57 47.00
CA MET A 6 31.99 -48.97 46.69
C MET A 6 32.24 -47.99 45.49
N LEU A 7 31.34 -47.57 44.61
CA LEU A 7 29.88 -47.33 44.66
C LEU A 7 29.12 -48.01 43.50
N THR A 8 27.82 -48.20 43.69
CA THR A 8 26.83 -48.51 42.64
C THR A 8 25.46 -48.10 43.20
N LEU A 9 25.08 -46.82 43.06
CA LEU A 9 23.79 -46.24 43.50
C LEU A 9 23.71 -44.73 43.13
N ALA A 10 23.52 -44.45 41.85
CA ALA A 10 23.19 -43.16 41.22
C ALA A 10 23.22 -43.40 39.69
N ILE A 11 22.22 -43.10 38.86
CA ILE A 11 20.82 -42.71 39.12
C ILE A 11 19.95 -43.56 38.18
N ILE A 12 19.25 -44.57 38.72
CA ILE A 12 18.21 -45.33 37.98
C ILE A 12 16.88 -44.88 38.59
N ALA A 13 16.36 -43.76 38.07
CA ALA A 13 15.11 -43.15 38.56
C ALA A 13 14.35 -42.30 37.51
N ILE A 14 14.95 -41.95 36.36
CA ILE A 14 14.29 -41.19 35.29
C ILE A 14 14.09 -42.10 34.07
N LEU A 15 13.14 -43.03 34.22
CA LEU A 15 12.67 -43.91 33.15
C LEU A 15 11.29 -44.46 33.57
N LEU A 16 10.23 -43.63 33.44
CA LEU A 16 8.81 -44.04 33.41
C LEU A 16 7.86 -42.83 33.28
N GLY A 17 7.15 -42.76 32.14
CA GLY A 17 5.99 -41.88 31.88
C GLY A 17 6.32 -40.40 31.63
N SER A 18 5.53 -39.59 30.93
CA SER A 18 4.38 -39.74 30.01
C SER A 18 3.57 -38.45 30.12
N LEU A 19 3.11 -37.91 28.97
CA LEU A 19 2.10 -36.85 28.78
C LEU A 19 2.65 -35.44 28.50
N ILE A 20 2.13 -34.88 27.39
CA ILE A 20 2.01 -33.46 26.99
C ILE A 20 3.33 -32.77 26.57
N PRO A 21 3.37 -32.06 25.43
CA PRO A 21 4.44 -31.12 25.10
C PRO A 21 4.21 -29.80 25.83
N ILE A 22 5.29 -29.11 26.18
CA ILE A 22 5.31 -27.67 26.39
C ILE A 22 6.42 -27.16 25.47
N SER A 23 6.19 -26.00 24.87
CA SER A 23 7.11 -25.26 24.01
C SER A 23 8.43 -24.94 24.73
N ASN A 24 9.42 -24.56 23.94
CA ASN A 24 9.94 -23.20 23.93
C ASN A 24 10.87 -23.07 22.72
N ASP A 25 10.47 -22.12 21.88
CA ASP A 25 11.31 -21.22 21.08
C ASP A 25 12.16 -21.86 19.98
N VAL A 26 11.60 -21.80 18.77
CA VAL A 26 12.33 -21.84 17.52
C VAL A 26 12.54 -20.40 17.09
N GLU A 27 13.77 -19.88 17.24
CA GLU A 27 14.18 -18.72 16.45
C GLU A 27 14.10 -19.14 14.97
N LEU A 28 13.18 -18.52 14.23
CA LEU A 28 13.10 -18.61 12.78
C LEU A 28 14.00 -17.51 12.21
N GLU A 29 15.07 -17.89 11.50
CA GLU A 29 15.79 -16.96 10.64
C GLU A 29 14.91 -16.64 9.42
N ASP A 30 14.81 -15.35 9.09
CA ASP A 30 13.90 -14.84 8.06
C ASP A 30 14.07 -15.49 6.69
N LEU A 31 13.00 -16.13 6.24
CA LEU A 31 12.67 -16.19 4.82
C LEU A 31 11.69 -15.05 4.55
N LYS A 32 12.14 -13.99 3.86
CA LYS A 32 11.23 -13.10 3.11
C LYS A 32 10.56 -13.95 2.01
N GLN A 33 9.52 -14.68 2.40
CA GLN A 33 8.68 -15.43 1.49
C GLN A 33 7.81 -14.41 0.76
N LYS A 34 8.33 -13.83 -0.34
CA LYS A 34 7.50 -13.09 -1.30
C LYS A 34 6.34 -14.02 -1.67
N SER A 35 5.15 -13.69 -1.18
CA SER A 35 4.02 -14.58 -1.31
C SER A 35 3.63 -14.68 -2.78
N PHE A 36 3.14 -15.86 -3.15
CA PHE A 36 2.61 -16.09 -4.48
C PHE A 36 1.10 -16.23 -4.34
N ALA A 37 0.36 -15.28 -4.91
CA ALA A 37 -1.02 -15.53 -5.29
C ALA A 37 -1.03 -16.79 -6.17
N ASN A 38 -1.49 -17.90 -5.60
CA ASN A 38 -1.50 -19.20 -6.25
C ASN A 38 -2.87 -19.85 -6.06
N SER A 39 -3.87 -19.11 -6.55
CA SER A 39 -5.28 -19.48 -6.46
C SER A 39 -5.58 -20.82 -7.16
N GLU A 40 -6.55 -21.54 -6.62
CA GLU A 40 -7.19 -22.64 -7.35
C GLU A 40 -8.07 -22.04 -8.46
N PRO A 41 -7.90 -22.43 -9.73
CA PRO A 41 -8.70 -21.85 -10.81
C PRO A 41 -10.16 -22.35 -10.72
N GLU A 42 -11.13 -21.45 -10.82
CA GLU A 42 -12.56 -21.82 -10.95
C GLU A 42 -12.78 -22.74 -12.16
N LEU A 43 -12.05 -22.48 -13.25
CA LEU A 43 -12.13 -23.30 -14.46
C LEU A 43 -10.76 -23.42 -15.13
N LEU A 44 -10.28 -24.66 -15.34
CA LEU A 44 -9.13 -24.93 -16.21
C LEU A 44 -9.48 -26.04 -17.21
N ILE A 45 -9.70 -25.66 -18.47
CA ILE A 45 -10.21 -26.57 -19.52
C ILE A 45 -9.39 -26.47 -20.79
N GLN A 46 -9.22 -27.64 -21.44
CA GLN A 46 -8.58 -27.75 -22.74
C GLN A 46 -9.51 -28.27 -23.84
N ALA A 47 -9.25 -27.88 -25.10
CA ALA A 47 -9.86 -28.44 -26.30
C ALA A 47 -8.84 -28.54 -27.45
N GLY A 48 -8.86 -29.64 -28.22
CA GLY A 48 -7.69 -29.93 -29.06
C GLY A 48 -7.77 -31.12 -30.01
N THR A 49 -6.61 -31.48 -30.56
CA THR A 49 -6.41 -32.62 -31.48
C THR A 49 -5.17 -33.42 -31.12
N SER A 50 -5.15 -34.71 -31.47
CA SER A 50 -3.98 -35.59 -31.28
C SER A 50 -2.77 -35.27 -32.18
N THR A 51 -2.73 -34.07 -32.76
CA THR A 51 -1.73 -33.55 -33.70
C THR A 51 -1.52 -32.03 -33.58
N GLY A 52 -2.20 -31.36 -32.64
CA GLY A 52 -2.07 -29.94 -32.33
C GLY A 52 -2.34 -28.99 -33.50
N HIS A 53 -1.76 -27.79 -33.41
CA HIS A 53 -2.01 -26.65 -34.31
C HIS A 53 -3.47 -26.19 -34.28
N VAL A 54 -3.86 -25.75 -33.08
CA VAL A 54 -5.08 -25.00 -32.80
C VAL A 54 -4.65 -23.70 -32.14
N ASN A 55 -4.96 -22.57 -32.77
CA ASN A 55 -4.63 -21.26 -32.22
C ASN A 55 -5.94 -20.59 -31.77
N GLY A 56 -5.91 -19.94 -30.61
CA GLY A 56 -6.91 -18.96 -30.22
C GLY A 56 -6.70 -17.63 -30.96
N THR A 57 -7.75 -16.83 -31.09
CA THR A 57 -7.68 -15.45 -31.62
C THR A 57 -8.55 -14.48 -30.83
N GLY A 58 -9.57 -14.96 -30.11
CA GLY A 58 -10.34 -14.12 -29.21
C GLY A 58 -11.34 -14.91 -28.38
N ILE A 59 -11.83 -14.24 -27.34
CA ILE A 59 -12.88 -14.68 -26.44
C ILE A 59 -13.86 -13.52 -26.23
N GLY A 60 -15.14 -13.80 -26.02
CA GLY A 60 -16.12 -12.81 -25.66
C GLY A 60 -17.20 -13.38 -24.75
N ALA A 61 -17.67 -12.56 -23.81
CA ALA A 61 -18.59 -12.98 -22.77
C ALA A 61 -20.02 -13.22 -23.27
N ILE A 62 -20.69 -14.21 -22.68
CA ILE A 62 -22.14 -14.44 -22.81
C ILE A 62 -22.76 -14.60 -21.41
N PRO A 63 -24.10 -14.52 -21.26
CA PRO A 63 -24.75 -14.46 -19.94
C PRO A 63 -24.50 -15.60 -18.94
N ASN A 64 -23.89 -16.72 -19.34
CA ASN A 64 -23.58 -17.85 -18.45
C ASN A 64 -22.26 -18.55 -18.90
N GLY A 65 -21.26 -17.80 -19.38
CA GLY A 65 -20.00 -18.35 -19.92
C GLY A 65 -19.40 -17.51 -21.05
N TRP A 66 -18.75 -18.17 -22.02
CA TRP A 66 -17.97 -17.49 -23.08
C TRP A 66 -18.14 -18.11 -24.47
N VAL A 67 -17.87 -17.30 -25.50
CA VAL A 67 -17.65 -17.74 -26.88
C VAL A 67 -16.19 -17.51 -27.23
N ILE A 68 -15.53 -18.53 -27.76
CA ILE A 68 -14.14 -18.49 -28.25
C ILE A 68 -14.09 -18.68 -29.76
N ALA A 69 -13.09 -18.11 -30.41
CA ALA A 69 -12.81 -18.34 -31.81
C ALA A 69 -11.31 -18.30 -32.13
N GLY A 70 -10.95 -18.92 -33.24
CA GLY A 70 -9.58 -18.94 -33.74
C GLY A 70 -9.44 -19.80 -34.99
N ASP A 71 -8.20 -20.15 -35.35
CA ASP A 71 -7.88 -20.91 -36.55
C ASP A 71 -7.25 -22.27 -36.23
N THR A 72 -7.42 -23.22 -37.15
CA THR A 72 -6.81 -24.54 -37.03
C THR A 72 -6.45 -25.14 -38.37
N LYS A 73 -5.48 -26.05 -38.31
CA LYS A 73 -5.03 -26.92 -39.40
C LYS A 73 -5.62 -28.32 -39.36
N HIS A 74 -6.18 -28.73 -38.22
CA HIS A 74 -6.64 -30.10 -37.97
C HIS A 74 -8.09 -30.14 -37.47
N SER A 75 -8.67 -31.33 -37.37
CA SER A 75 -10.08 -31.50 -36.98
C SER A 75 -10.24 -31.46 -35.45
N LEU A 76 -10.95 -30.43 -34.96
CA LEU A 76 -11.12 -30.13 -33.53
C LEU A 76 -12.19 -30.97 -32.82
N ASN A 77 -12.01 -31.16 -31.51
CA ASN A 77 -12.98 -31.78 -30.63
C ASN A 77 -13.32 -30.84 -29.47
N PHE A 78 -14.59 -30.45 -29.38
CA PHE A 78 -15.18 -29.69 -28.28
C PHE A 78 -16.14 -30.61 -27.52
N GLY A 79 -15.61 -31.31 -26.51
CA GLY A 79 -16.34 -32.36 -25.79
C GLY A 79 -16.80 -33.49 -26.73
N SER A 80 -18.12 -33.61 -26.96
CA SER A 80 -18.69 -34.57 -27.91
C SER A 80 -18.82 -34.07 -29.36
N THR A 81 -18.56 -32.78 -29.60
CA THR A 81 -18.72 -32.12 -30.90
C THR A 81 -17.41 -32.18 -31.68
N GLN A 82 -17.42 -32.75 -32.89
CA GLN A 82 -16.26 -32.78 -33.77
C GLN A 82 -16.44 -31.79 -34.93
N LEU A 83 -15.47 -30.91 -35.12
CA LEU A 83 -15.33 -30.08 -36.32
C LEU A 83 -14.37 -30.75 -37.30
N GLN A 84 -14.45 -30.40 -38.58
CA GLN A 84 -13.65 -31.02 -39.64
C GLN A 84 -13.01 -29.92 -40.48
N ALA A 85 -11.71 -29.70 -40.29
CA ALA A 85 -10.94 -28.78 -41.13
C ALA A 85 -10.98 -29.23 -42.60
N THR A 86 -11.26 -28.29 -43.50
CA THR A 86 -11.61 -28.54 -44.91
C THR A 86 -10.67 -27.87 -45.91
N SER A 87 -9.91 -26.86 -45.48
CA SER A 87 -9.05 -26.05 -46.33
C SER A 87 -7.95 -26.88 -47.00
N PRO A 88 -7.74 -26.72 -48.33
CA PRO A 88 -6.59 -27.31 -49.01
C PRO A 88 -5.26 -26.67 -48.60
N TYR A 89 -5.27 -25.55 -47.86
CA TYR A 89 -4.08 -24.80 -47.42
C TYR A 89 -3.54 -25.24 -46.05
N ASN A 90 -4.26 -26.13 -45.34
CA ASN A 90 -3.82 -26.75 -44.07
C ASN A 90 -2.46 -27.50 -44.15
N GLY A 91 -1.95 -27.76 -45.35
CA GLY A 91 -0.56 -28.23 -45.51
C GLY A 91 0.52 -27.21 -45.11
N GLN A 92 0.16 -25.92 -44.99
CA GLN A 92 1.12 -24.81 -44.86
C GLN A 92 0.73 -23.74 -43.81
N LEU A 93 -0.57 -23.54 -43.58
CA LEU A 93 -1.13 -22.53 -42.66
C LEU A 93 -2.24 -23.16 -41.81
N ASP A 94 -2.63 -22.53 -40.71
CA ASP A 94 -3.83 -22.88 -39.96
C ASP A 94 -5.01 -22.17 -40.66
N ALA A 95 -5.76 -22.89 -41.49
CA ALA A 95 -6.49 -22.30 -42.63
C ALA A 95 -8.01 -22.54 -42.64
N ASP A 96 -8.56 -23.10 -41.55
CA ASP A 96 -10.00 -23.13 -41.24
C ASP A 96 -10.26 -22.44 -39.90
N THR A 97 -11.15 -21.46 -39.88
CA THR A 97 -11.61 -20.78 -38.65
C THR A 97 -12.67 -21.59 -37.92
N TYR A 98 -12.66 -21.61 -36.58
CA TYR A 98 -13.71 -22.18 -35.73
C TYR A 98 -14.30 -21.14 -34.78
N VAL A 99 -15.52 -21.41 -34.32
CA VAL A 99 -16.18 -20.68 -33.22
C VAL A 99 -16.85 -21.71 -32.30
N ALA A 100 -16.69 -21.58 -30.99
CA ALA A 100 -17.31 -22.48 -30.01
C ALA A 100 -17.80 -21.72 -28.77
N ALA A 101 -18.88 -22.19 -28.16
CA ALA A 101 -19.43 -21.64 -26.92
C ALA A 101 -19.35 -22.65 -25.78
N ILE A 102 -19.03 -22.16 -24.60
CA ILE A 102 -18.88 -22.92 -23.35
C ILE A 102 -19.68 -22.22 -22.24
N ASP A 103 -20.26 -22.99 -21.31
CA ASP A 103 -20.80 -22.41 -20.08
C ASP A 103 -19.72 -22.27 -18.97
N GLU A 104 -20.03 -21.48 -17.94
CA GLU A 104 -19.21 -21.29 -16.73
C GLU A 104 -18.81 -22.61 -16.05
N GLN A 105 -19.61 -23.68 -16.20
CA GLN A 105 -19.30 -25.00 -15.64
C GLN A 105 -18.45 -25.86 -16.60
N GLY A 106 -17.92 -25.28 -17.67
CA GLY A 106 -17.01 -25.93 -18.60
C GLY A 106 -17.68 -26.83 -19.65
N THR A 107 -18.99 -26.76 -19.81
CA THR A 107 -19.71 -27.60 -20.77
C THR A 107 -19.82 -26.91 -22.12
N TRP A 108 -19.25 -27.54 -23.15
CA TRP A 108 -19.37 -27.09 -24.54
C TRP A 108 -20.84 -27.11 -25.01
N LEU A 109 -21.38 -25.93 -25.29
CA LEU A 109 -22.77 -25.71 -25.71
C LEU A 109 -22.95 -26.01 -27.20
N TRP A 110 -22.08 -25.46 -28.03
CA TRP A 110 -22.03 -25.68 -29.49
C TRP A 110 -20.64 -25.34 -30.04
N ALA A 111 -20.34 -25.84 -31.24
CA ALA A 111 -19.16 -25.43 -32.02
C ALA A 111 -19.48 -25.46 -33.51
N ALA A 112 -18.88 -24.54 -34.27
CA ALA A 112 -19.12 -24.32 -35.70
C ALA A 112 -17.83 -23.98 -36.45
N MET A 113 -17.82 -24.26 -37.76
CA MET A 113 -16.69 -24.03 -38.67
C MET A 113 -17.26 -23.79 -40.09
N PRO A 114 -16.72 -22.86 -40.90
CA PRO A 114 -17.06 -22.72 -42.31
C PRO A 114 -16.51 -23.88 -43.16
N ASP A 115 -17.13 -24.17 -44.31
CA ASP A 115 -16.57 -25.06 -45.33
C ASP A 115 -15.67 -24.22 -46.27
N ALA A 116 -14.36 -24.36 -46.08
CA ALA A 116 -13.30 -23.75 -46.85
C ALA A 116 -12.68 -24.70 -47.89
N THR A 117 -13.38 -25.74 -48.36
CA THR A 117 -12.86 -26.70 -49.37
C THR A 117 -12.35 -26.07 -50.69
N GLN A 118 -12.66 -24.79 -50.95
CA GLN A 118 -12.20 -24.04 -52.13
C GLN A 118 -11.55 -22.69 -51.75
N GLY A 119 -11.08 -22.55 -50.51
CA GLY A 119 -10.57 -21.29 -49.99
C GLY A 119 -9.76 -21.47 -48.70
N LEU A 120 -9.63 -20.39 -47.94
CA LEU A 120 -9.23 -20.40 -46.54
C LEU A 120 -9.82 -19.18 -45.83
N THR A 121 -9.91 -19.26 -44.50
CA THR A 121 -10.15 -18.11 -43.62
C THR A 121 -9.00 -18.01 -42.62
N LEU A 122 -8.66 -16.79 -42.23
CA LEU A 122 -7.81 -16.47 -41.09
C LEU A 122 -8.57 -15.45 -40.24
N LEU A 123 -8.72 -15.72 -38.96
CA LEU A 123 -9.37 -14.81 -38.02
C LEU A 123 -8.38 -13.72 -37.59
N GLN A 124 -8.90 -12.53 -37.27
CA GLN A 124 -8.11 -11.42 -36.71
C GLN A 124 -8.76 -10.83 -35.47
N THR A 125 -10.10 -10.79 -35.42
CA THR A 125 -10.86 -10.22 -34.32
C THR A 125 -12.25 -10.86 -34.25
N MET A 126 -12.87 -10.82 -33.06
CA MET A 126 -14.25 -11.21 -32.84
C MET A 126 -14.91 -10.27 -31.83
N GLU A 127 -16.24 -10.20 -31.88
CA GLU A 127 -17.04 -9.38 -30.98
C GLU A 127 -18.32 -10.14 -30.60
N VAL A 128 -18.71 -10.07 -29.33
CA VAL A 128 -19.87 -10.80 -28.79
C VAL A 128 -20.85 -9.83 -28.14
N THR A 129 -22.03 -9.71 -28.76
CA THR A 129 -23.10 -8.88 -28.19
C THR A 129 -23.65 -9.47 -26.90
N MET A 130 -24.22 -8.64 -26.03
CA MET A 130 -24.96 -9.11 -24.83
C MET A 130 -26.10 -10.10 -25.13
N ALA A 131 -26.57 -10.18 -26.38
CA ALA A 131 -27.58 -11.14 -26.83
C ALA A 131 -27.00 -12.52 -27.19
N GLY A 132 -25.67 -12.67 -27.21
CA GLY A 132 -24.95 -13.85 -27.69
C GLY A 132 -24.84 -13.96 -29.22
N ASP A 133 -25.28 -12.95 -29.99
CA ASP A 133 -24.87 -12.85 -31.39
C ASP A 133 -23.36 -12.59 -31.42
N THR A 134 -22.61 -13.39 -32.19
CA THR A 134 -21.15 -13.24 -32.34
C THR A 134 -20.82 -12.81 -33.76
N TYR A 135 -19.91 -11.84 -33.88
CA TYR A 135 -19.30 -11.44 -35.14
C TYR A 135 -17.85 -11.93 -35.15
N ILE A 136 -17.43 -12.51 -36.26
CA ILE A 136 -16.03 -12.85 -36.51
C ILE A 136 -15.54 -12.10 -37.74
N ALA A 137 -14.29 -11.62 -37.73
CA ALA A 137 -13.71 -10.91 -38.87
C ALA A 137 -12.21 -11.17 -39.04
N GLY A 138 -11.76 -11.09 -40.29
CA GLY A 138 -10.38 -11.36 -40.66
C GLY A 138 -10.20 -11.44 -42.18
N LEU A 139 -9.36 -12.35 -42.66
CA LEU A 139 -9.00 -12.51 -44.07
C LEU A 139 -9.64 -13.74 -44.71
N ILE A 140 -10.09 -13.61 -45.96
CA ILE A 140 -10.65 -14.70 -46.75
C ILE A 140 -10.01 -14.81 -48.14
N PHE A 141 -9.74 -16.04 -48.56
CA PHE A 141 -9.23 -16.34 -49.91
C PHE A 141 -10.13 -17.38 -50.58
N GLY A 142 -10.37 -17.23 -51.88
CA GLY A 142 -11.09 -18.22 -52.68
C GLY A 142 -12.58 -18.25 -52.38
N THR A 143 -13.17 -19.44 -52.19
CA THR A 143 -14.60 -19.61 -51.91
C THR A 143 -14.81 -20.36 -50.60
N VAL A 144 -15.59 -19.78 -49.69
CA VAL A 144 -15.91 -20.32 -48.37
C VAL A 144 -17.42 -20.26 -48.14
N ILE A 145 -17.98 -21.30 -47.52
CA ILE A 145 -19.41 -21.46 -47.25
C ILE A 145 -19.63 -21.48 -45.74
N PHE A 146 -20.38 -20.52 -45.22
CA PHE A 146 -20.66 -20.41 -43.79
C PHE A 146 -21.84 -21.32 -43.40
N GLY A 147 -21.52 -22.60 -43.17
CA GLY A 147 -22.46 -23.64 -42.74
C GLY A 147 -22.89 -24.64 -43.84
N SER A 148 -23.74 -25.58 -43.47
CA SER A 148 -24.10 -26.75 -44.31
C SER A 148 -25.50 -26.68 -44.96
N SER A 149 -26.20 -25.54 -44.82
CA SER A 149 -27.52 -25.32 -45.39
C SER A 149 -27.44 -24.92 -46.87
N PRO A 150 -28.41 -25.29 -47.74
CA PRO A 150 -28.49 -24.74 -49.10
C PRO A 150 -28.68 -23.22 -49.17
N ASN A 151 -29.00 -22.57 -48.05
CA ASN A 151 -29.13 -21.12 -47.92
C ASN A 151 -27.98 -20.51 -47.08
N SER A 152 -26.93 -21.26 -46.76
CA SER A 152 -25.76 -20.75 -46.04
C SER A 152 -25.12 -19.58 -46.79
N PRO A 153 -24.60 -18.54 -46.09
CA PRO A 153 -23.83 -17.48 -46.73
C PRO A 153 -22.62 -18.05 -47.48
N VAL A 154 -22.32 -17.50 -48.65
CA VAL A 154 -21.15 -17.89 -49.47
C VAL A 154 -20.41 -16.64 -49.86
N LEU A 155 -19.12 -16.60 -49.54
CA LEU A 155 -18.20 -15.55 -49.99
C LEU A 155 -17.30 -16.09 -51.11
N THR A 156 -16.87 -15.22 -52.01
CA THR A 156 -16.01 -15.58 -53.13
C THR A 156 -15.10 -14.42 -53.49
N THR A 157 -13.83 -14.53 -53.11
CA THR A 157 -12.82 -13.49 -53.28
C THR A 157 -11.86 -13.84 -54.42
N GLN A 158 -11.27 -12.80 -55.03
CA GLN A 158 -10.43 -12.93 -56.23
C GLN A 158 -9.02 -12.39 -56.02
N ASN A 159 -8.76 -11.69 -54.90
CA ASN A 159 -7.44 -11.20 -54.57
C ASN A 159 -6.52 -12.34 -54.14
N GLY A 160 -5.27 -12.29 -54.58
CA GLY A 160 -4.22 -13.22 -54.17
C GLY A 160 -3.51 -12.81 -52.87
N ALA A 161 -3.74 -11.58 -52.40
CA ALA A 161 -3.23 -11.06 -51.13
C ALA A 161 -4.22 -11.22 -49.96
N GLY A 162 -5.44 -11.69 -50.22
CA GLY A 162 -6.53 -11.72 -49.25
C GLY A 162 -7.43 -10.50 -49.37
N ASP A 163 -8.67 -10.67 -48.93
CA ASP A 163 -9.71 -9.66 -48.85
C ASP A 163 -10.32 -9.76 -47.44
N GLY A 164 -10.74 -8.64 -46.83
CA GLY A 164 -11.38 -8.66 -45.52
C GLY A 164 -12.75 -9.36 -45.54
N PHE A 165 -13.14 -10.05 -44.46
CA PHE A 165 -14.50 -10.55 -44.27
C PHE A 165 -15.04 -10.30 -42.87
N VAL A 166 -16.37 -10.25 -42.78
CA VAL A 166 -17.13 -10.24 -41.53
C VAL A 166 -18.25 -11.27 -41.64
N ALA A 167 -18.41 -12.14 -40.64
CA ALA A 167 -19.49 -13.11 -40.60
C ALA A 167 -20.20 -13.10 -39.24
N LYS A 168 -21.52 -13.25 -39.26
CA LYS A 168 -22.37 -13.35 -38.08
C LYS A 168 -22.80 -14.78 -37.81
N ILE A 169 -22.66 -15.22 -36.57
CA ILE A 169 -23.23 -16.46 -36.03
C ILE A 169 -24.19 -16.12 -34.88
N ASP A 170 -25.32 -16.83 -34.81
CA ASP A 170 -26.32 -16.63 -33.75
C ASP A 170 -25.95 -17.40 -32.46
N PRO A 171 -26.61 -17.14 -31.31
CA PRO A 171 -26.31 -17.80 -30.03
C PRO A 171 -26.54 -19.32 -30.02
N THR A 172 -27.03 -19.91 -31.11
CA THR A 172 -27.26 -21.34 -31.29
C THR A 172 -26.24 -21.99 -32.24
N GLY A 173 -25.19 -21.25 -32.62
CA GLY A 173 -24.15 -21.71 -33.52
C GLY A 173 -24.59 -21.78 -34.98
N GLN A 174 -25.61 -21.00 -35.40
CA GLN A 174 -26.05 -20.95 -36.80
C GLN A 174 -25.58 -19.67 -37.50
N TRP A 175 -24.89 -19.84 -38.63
CA TRP A 175 -24.44 -18.74 -39.48
C TRP A 175 -25.63 -17.97 -40.09
N VAL A 176 -25.64 -16.64 -39.92
CA VAL A 176 -26.76 -15.76 -40.33
C VAL A 176 -26.46 -15.07 -41.66
N TRP A 177 -25.33 -14.36 -41.73
CA TRP A 177 -24.84 -13.66 -42.91
C TRP A 177 -23.32 -13.59 -42.92
N ALA A 178 -22.74 -13.31 -44.08
CA ALA A 178 -21.31 -13.02 -44.24
C ALA A 178 -21.13 -11.97 -45.35
N ALA A 179 -20.16 -11.07 -45.18
CA ALA A 179 -19.81 -9.99 -46.09
C ALA A 179 -18.30 -9.97 -46.35
N SER A 180 -17.86 -9.49 -47.52
CA SER A 180 -16.44 -9.32 -47.86
C SER A 180 -16.14 -7.93 -48.41
N PHE A 181 -14.94 -7.43 -48.12
CA PHE A 181 -14.39 -6.18 -48.63
C PHE A 181 -13.45 -6.53 -49.78
N ASN A 182 -13.96 -6.47 -51.02
CA ASN A 182 -13.28 -7.09 -52.16
C ASN A 182 -12.27 -6.11 -52.77
N THR A 183 -10.99 -6.36 -52.58
CA THR A 183 -9.91 -5.50 -53.07
C THR A 183 -9.50 -5.90 -54.49
N ALA A 184 -9.29 -4.89 -55.35
CA ALA A 184 -8.97 -5.09 -56.75
C ALA A 184 -7.58 -5.75 -56.92
N GLY A 185 -7.56 -6.98 -57.45
CA GLY A 185 -6.34 -7.78 -57.58
C GLY A 185 -5.17 -7.07 -58.29
N GLY A 186 -4.08 -6.91 -57.56
CA GLY A 186 -2.83 -6.26 -57.96
C GLY A 186 -1.69 -6.66 -57.02
N THR A 187 -0.45 -6.31 -57.34
CA THR A 187 0.68 -6.51 -56.42
C THR A 187 0.67 -5.42 -55.36
N GLY A 188 0.35 -5.77 -54.11
CA GLY A 188 0.35 -4.85 -52.96
C GLY A 188 -1.02 -4.36 -52.51
N ASN A 189 -2.11 -4.62 -53.24
CA ASN A 189 -3.45 -4.20 -52.78
C ASN A 189 -4.04 -5.22 -51.79
N PHE A 190 -4.53 -4.75 -50.65
CA PHE A 190 -5.16 -5.58 -49.61
C PHE A 190 -6.27 -4.82 -48.88
N SER A 191 -7.08 -5.55 -48.11
CA SER A 191 -7.90 -5.04 -47.02
C SER A 191 -7.78 -5.99 -45.84
N ILE A 192 -7.38 -5.46 -44.68
CA ILE A 192 -7.23 -6.19 -43.42
C ILE A 192 -8.18 -5.54 -42.41
N ILE A 193 -8.88 -6.36 -41.63
CA ILE A 193 -9.77 -5.92 -40.55
C ILE A 193 -9.02 -6.10 -39.24
N SER A 194 -9.06 -5.06 -38.40
CA SER A 194 -8.33 -5.02 -37.12
C SER A 194 -9.27 -5.04 -35.90
N GLY A 195 -10.51 -4.54 -36.05
CA GLY A 195 -11.46 -4.48 -34.95
C GLY A 195 -12.92 -4.52 -35.41
N VAL A 196 -13.78 -5.01 -34.52
CA VAL A 196 -15.24 -5.06 -34.70
C VAL A 196 -15.92 -4.65 -33.39
N ALA A 197 -16.99 -3.85 -33.46
CA ALA A 197 -17.81 -3.47 -32.30
C ALA A 197 -19.29 -3.38 -32.65
N GLU A 198 -20.20 -3.58 -31.69
CA GLU A 198 -21.62 -3.24 -31.87
C GLU A 198 -21.88 -1.73 -31.63
N SER A 199 -22.55 -1.07 -32.58
CA SER A 199 -22.98 0.33 -32.41
C SER A 199 -24.22 0.42 -31.51
N PHE A 200 -24.47 1.59 -30.92
CA PHE A 200 -25.68 1.83 -30.10
C PHE A 200 -27.02 1.49 -30.80
N SER A 201 -27.03 1.44 -32.14
CA SER A 201 -28.22 1.03 -32.92
C SER A 201 -28.36 -0.50 -33.13
N GLY A 202 -27.38 -1.28 -32.68
CA GLY A 202 -27.21 -2.72 -32.92
C GLY A 202 -26.52 -3.05 -34.25
N ASN A 203 -26.08 -2.06 -35.03
CA ASN A 203 -25.30 -2.31 -36.26
C ASN A 203 -23.85 -2.71 -35.91
N VAL A 204 -23.11 -3.21 -36.89
CA VAL A 204 -21.71 -3.61 -36.69
C VAL A 204 -20.79 -2.52 -37.23
N ILE A 205 -19.90 -2.00 -36.38
CA ILE A 205 -18.78 -1.15 -36.77
C ILE A 205 -17.57 -2.03 -37.02
N VAL A 206 -16.82 -1.75 -38.09
CA VAL A 206 -15.65 -2.53 -38.48
C VAL A 206 -14.51 -1.57 -38.84
N SER A 207 -13.38 -1.70 -38.16
CA SER A 207 -12.14 -0.95 -38.40
C SER A 207 -11.11 -1.80 -39.13
N GLY A 208 -10.18 -1.15 -39.82
CA GLY A 208 -9.05 -1.83 -40.43
C GLY A 208 -8.22 -0.91 -41.32
N VAL A 209 -7.40 -1.51 -42.17
CA VAL A 209 -6.51 -0.83 -43.11
C VAL A 209 -6.72 -1.37 -44.53
N HIS A 210 -6.66 -0.50 -45.54
CA HIS A 210 -6.71 -0.92 -46.94
C HIS A 210 -5.69 -0.17 -47.81
N GLN A 211 -5.20 -0.86 -48.84
CA GLN A 211 -4.39 -0.28 -49.90
C GLN A 211 -4.98 -0.64 -51.27
N GLY A 212 -5.07 0.36 -52.16
CA GLY A 212 -5.68 0.23 -53.48
C GLY A 212 -7.19 0.41 -53.47
N SER A 213 -7.85 -0.12 -54.50
CA SER A 213 -9.29 0.01 -54.70
C SER A 213 -10.04 -1.15 -54.04
N THR A 214 -10.84 -0.86 -53.02
CA THR A 214 -11.58 -1.85 -52.21
C THR A 214 -13.08 -1.60 -52.29
N ASP A 215 -13.85 -2.64 -52.62
CA ASP A 215 -15.32 -2.61 -52.66
C ASP A 215 -15.91 -3.18 -51.36
N PHE A 216 -16.29 -2.28 -50.46
CA PHE A 216 -16.95 -2.54 -49.18
C PHE A 216 -18.46 -2.78 -49.41
N GLY A 217 -18.82 -3.86 -50.10
CA GLY A 217 -20.21 -4.27 -50.29
C GLY A 217 -21.07 -3.35 -51.19
N GLY A 218 -20.46 -2.60 -52.10
CA GLY A 218 -21.15 -1.70 -53.04
C GLY A 218 -20.75 -0.22 -52.92
N ILE A 219 -19.92 0.12 -51.93
CA ILE A 219 -19.22 1.40 -51.82
C ILE A 219 -17.73 1.11 -52.07
N THR A 220 -17.13 1.80 -53.05
CA THR A 220 -15.76 1.55 -53.47
C THR A 220 -14.88 2.76 -53.18
N GLU A 221 -13.92 2.58 -52.28
CA GLU A 221 -12.91 3.59 -51.96
C GLU A 221 -11.54 3.21 -52.53
N VAL A 222 -10.64 4.19 -52.65
CA VAL A 222 -9.33 4.02 -53.31
C VAL A 222 -8.25 4.85 -52.63
N SER A 223 -7.34 4.19 -51.91
CA SER A 223 -6.10 4.80 -51.42
C SER A 223 -4.88 4.34 -52.24
N PRO A 224 -3.88 5.20 -52.49
CA PRO A 224 -2.57 4.78 -53.00
C PRO A 224 -1.65 4.17 -51.93
N ASP A 225 -1.81 4.60 -50.68
CA ASP A 225 -0.96 4.28 -49.53
C ASP A 225 -1.77 3.40 -48.55
N ASN A 226 -1.28 3.17 -47.32
CA ASN A 226 -2.03 2.42 -46.32
C ASN A 226 -2.92 3.40 -45.53
N GLU A 227 -4.24 3.36 -45.75
CA GLU A 227 -5.22 4.21 -45.04
C GLU A 227 -6.12 3.37 -44.13
N LEU A 228 -6.48 3.94 -42.98
CA LEU A 228 -7.50 3.38 -42.09
C LEU A 228 -8.86 3.47 -42.78
N PHE A 229 -9.71 2.46 -42.58
CA PHE A 229 -11.12 2.53 -42.89
C PHE A 229 -11.98 2.31 -41.64
N LEU A 230 -13.21 2.83 -41.72
CA LEU A 230 -14.28 2.56 -40.78
C LEU A 230 -15.59 2.33 -41.56
N VAL A 231 -16.25 1.21 -41.29
CA VAL A 231 -17.43 0.72 -42.02
C VAL A 231 -18.55 0.41 -41.04
N GLU A 232 -19.79 0.82 -41.34
CA GLU A 232 -20.99 0.32 -40.64
C GLU A 232 -21.75 -0.68 -41.52
N LEU A 233 -22.06 -1.86 -40.96
CA LEU A 233 -22.88 -2.91 -41.56
C LEU A 233 -24.22 -3.08 -40.81
N ASP A 234 -25.31 -3.28 -41.54
CA ASP A 234 -26.62 -3.61 -40.96
C ASP A 234 -26.60 -4.96 -40.23
N ARG A 235 -27.05 -4.96 -38.96
CA ARG A 235 -27.10 -6.12 -38.04
C ARG A 235 -27.67 -7.41 -38.65
N ASN A 236 -28.63 -7.27 -39.55
CA ASN A 236 -29.51 -8.35 -39.99
C ASN A 236 -29.09 -8.94 -41.34
N SER A 237 -28.35 -8.18 -42.15
CA SER A 237 -28.03 -8.52 -43.54
C SER A 237 -26.56 -8.42 -43.91
N GLY A 238 -25.72 -7.78 -43.08
CA GLY A 238 -24.32 -7.51 -43.41
C GLY A 238 -24.15 -6.50 -44.56
N ALA A 239 -25.20 -5.75 -44.91
CA ALA A 239 -25.15 -4.75 -45.96
C ALA A 239 -24.51 -3.46 -45.44
N THR A 240 -23.61 -2.88 -46.24
CA THR A 240 -22.92 -1.64 -45.90
C THR A 240 -23.86 -0.43 -45.89
N ASN A 241 -23.89 0.30 -44.77
CA ASN A 241 -24.62 1.55 -44.62
C ASN A 241 -23.78 2.74 -45.12
N TRP A 242 -22.53 2.81 -44.66
CA TRP A 242 -21.55 3.84 -45.03
C TRP A 242 -20.12 3.34 -44.80
N VAL A 243 -19.17 4.06 -45.40
CA VAL A 243 -17.72 3.85 -45.28
C VAL A 243 -17.07 5.23 -45.17
N VAL A 244 -16.01 5.34 -44.37
CA VAL A 244 -15.04 6.44 -44.40
C VAL A 244 -13.63 5.86 -44.45
N THR A 245 -12.70 6.56 -45.09
CA THR A 245 -11.27 6.26 -45.07
C THR A 245 -10.52 7.50 -44.58
N ALA A 246 -9.39 7.30 -43.90
CA ALA A 246 -8.57 8.37 -43.36
C ALA A 246 -7.10 7.93 -43.22
N GLY A 247 -6.20 8.90 -43.34
CA GLY A 247 -4.76 8.68 -43.24
C GLY A 247 -3.99 9.92 -43.68
N GLY A 248 -2.76 9.77 -44.13
CA GLY A 248 -2.08 10.88 -44.81
C GLY A 248 -0.77 10.54 -45.51
N ILE A 249 0.36 10.96 -44.94
CA ILE A 249 1.69 10.74 -45.53
C ILE A 249 2.48 9.83 -44.58
N GLY A 250 2.65 8.58 -44.99
CA GLY A 250 3.22 7.53 -44.18
C GLY A 250 2.42 6.25 -44.41
N ASP A 251 2.85 5.16 -43.78
CA ASP A 251 2.01 3.99 -43.60
C ASP A 251 1.21 4.17 -42.30
N ASP A 252 -0.11 4.11 -42.41
CA ASP A 252 -1.05 4.11 -41.28
C ASP A 252 -1.65 2.69 -41.12
N GLU A 253 -1.76 2.20 -39.88
CA GLU A 253 -2.33 0.88 -39.54
C GLU A 253 -3.53 1.03 -38.60
N GLY A 254 -4.59 0.26 -38.84
CA GLY A 254 -5.78 0.26 -37.98
C GLY A 254 -5.65 -0.73 -36.83
N GLY A 255 -6.22 -0.40 -35.67
CA GLY A 255 -6.34 -1.26 -34.49
C GLY A 255 -7.79 -1.49 -34.06
N ALA A 256 -7.96 -1.81 -32.78
CA ALA A 256 -9.22 -2.03 -32.09
C ALA A 256 -10.20 -0.85 -32.22
N VAL A 257 -11.49 -1.13 -32.00
CA VAL A 257 -12.58 -0.17 -32.15
C VAL A 257 -13.64 -0.41 -31.09
N GLY A 258 -14.20 0.67 -30.54
CA GLY A 258 -15.26 0.64 -29.54
C GLY A 258 -16.27 1.76 -29.77
N VAL A 259 -17.44 1.68 -29.13
CA VAL A 259 -18.53 2.66 -29.30
C VAL A 259 -19.05 3.11 -27.94
N ASP A 260 -19.10 4.43 -27.71
CA ASP A 260 -19.61 5.01 -26.46
C ASP A 260 -21.15 5.06 -26.40
N SER A 261 -21.71 5.31 -25.22
CA SER A 261 -23.16 5.35 -24.97
C SER A 261 -23.89 6.44 -25.77
N MET A 262 -23.17 7.44 -26.27
CA MET A 262 -23.66 8.47 -27.18
C MET A 262 -23.60 8.06 -28.65
N GLY A 263 -22.99 6.92 -28.96
CA GLY A 263 -22.77 6.37 -30.30
C GLY A 263 -21.55 6.94 -31.02
N ASN A 264 -20.66 7.68 -30.34
CA ASN A 264 -19.38 8.04 -30.93
C ASN A 264 -18.52 6.78 -31.00
N ILE A 265 -17.74 6.67 -32.06
CA ILE A 265 -16.86 5.52 -32.30
C ILE A 265 -15.45 5.95 -31.93
N TRP A 266 -14.72 5.11 -31.22
CA TRP A 266 -13.31 5.30 -30.92
C TRP A 266 -12.51 4.20 -31.59
N GLN A 267 -11.39 4.55 -32.20
CA GLN A 267 -10.55 3.63 -32.95
C GLN A 267 -9.09 3.89 -32.61
N THR A 268 -8.35 2.83 -32.28
CA THR A 268 -6.89 2.89 -32.20
C THR A 268 -6.27 2.61 -33.58
N GLY A 269 -4.99 2.97 -33.70
CA GLY A 269 -4.15 2.65 -34.84
C GLY A 269 -2.73 3.10 -34.58
N SER A 270 -1.87 2.98 -35.58
CA SER A 270 -0.53 3.56 -35.53
C SER A 270 -0.20 4.30 -36.83
N THR A 271 0.67 5.31 -36.74
CA THR A 271 1.11 6.08 -37.90
C THR A 271 2.63 6.28 -37.89
N THR A 272 3.24 6.11 -39.04
CA THR A 272 4.68 6.34 -39.28
C THR A 272 4.99 7.75 -39.81
N GLY A 273 3.97 8.62 -39.87
CA GLY A 273 4.12 9.96 -40.44
C GLY A 273 2.98 10.91 -40.09
N SER A 274 2.37 11.55 -41.09
CA SER A 274 1.29 12.52 -40.86
C SER A 274 -0.09 11.91 -41.09
N PHE A 275 -0.80 11.56 -40.02
CA PHE A 275 -2.23 11.23 -40.09
C PHE A 275 -3.06 12.52 -40.14
N THR A 276 -4.06 12.65 -41.02
CA THR A 276 -4.89 13.87 -41.13
C THR A 276 -6.32 13.60 -41.60
N GLU A 277 -7.31 13.97 -40.78
CA GLU A 277 -8.73 13.85 -41.13
C GLU A 277 -9.55 15.03 -40.60
N ASN A 278 -10.57 15.46 -41.35
CA ASN A 278 -11.45 16.59 -41.04
C ASN A 278 -10.72 17.90 -40.65
N GLY A 279 -9.47 18.08 -41.10
CA GLY A 279 -8.63 19.24 -40.80
C GLY A 279 -7.90 19.19 -39.44
N MET A 280 -7.98 18.06 -38.74
CA MET A 280 -7.13 17.71 -37.60
C MET A 280 -5.95 16.87 -38.08
N THR A 281 -4.82 16.95 -37.39
CA THR A 281 -3.58 16.32 -37.83
C THR A 281 -2.75 15.86 -36.63
N HIS A 282 -2.28 14.60 -36.66
CA HIS A 282 -1.15 14.13 -35.85
C HIS A 282 0.13 14.12 -36.69
N GLN A 283 1.29 14.19 -36.06
CA GLN A 283 2.59 13.97 -36.71
C GLN A 283 3.36 12.99 -35.85
N ALA A 284 3.74 11.84 -36.42
CA ALA A 284 4.58 10.86 -35.74
C ALA A 284 5.87 11.51 -35.24
N VAL A 285 6.16 11.35 -33.95
CA VAL A 285 7.44 11.78 -33.34
C VAL A 285 8.41 10.61 -33.29
N SER A 286 7.93 9.42 -32.91
CA SER A 286 8.67 8.16 -32.94
C SER A 286 8.75 7.56 -34.35
N GLN A 287 9.33 6.37 -34.52
CA GLN A 287 9.23 5.66 -35.82
C GLN A 287 7.78 5.29 -36.16
N ARG A 288 6.94 5.12 -35.12
CA ARG A 288 5.54 4.74 -35.23
C ARG A 288 4.81 5.11 -33.93
N ASP A 289 4.00 6.15 -33.98
CA ASP A 289 3.18 6.58 -32.84
C ASP A 289 1.85 5.81 -32.81
N THR A 290 1.34 5.52 -31.61
CA THR A 290 -0.06 5.12 -31.41
C THR A 290 -0.96 6.34 -31.62
N ILE A 291 -2.10 6.15 -32.29
CA ILE A 291 -3.15 7.17 -32.44
C ILE A 291 -4.50 6.65 -31.96
N LEU A 292 -5.23 7.50 -31.25
CA LEU A 292 -6.61 7.29 -30.81
C LEU A 292 -7.51 8.34 -31.48
N ILE A 293 -8.45 7.87 -32.31
CA ILE A 293 -9.34 8.72 -33.11
C ILE A 293 -10.76 8.64 -32.55
N LYS A 294 -11.35 9.78 -32.22
CA LYS A 294 -12.78 9.89 -31.89
C LYS A 294 -13.57 10.27 -33.12
N TRP A 295 -14.53 9.46 -33.52
CA TRP A 295 -15.47 9.69 -34.62
C TRP A 295 -16.87 9.93 -34.08
N ASN A 296 -17.67 10.76 -34.75
CA ASN A 296 -19.10 10.82 -34.45
C ASN A 296 -19.86 9.60 -35.05
N PRO A 297 -21.13 9.36 -34.69
CA PRO A 297 -21.92 8.22 -35.21
C PRO A 297 -22.17 8.21 -36.73
N SER A 298 -21.61 9.17 -37.49
CA SER A 298 -21.70 9.28 -38.95
C SER A 298 -20.34 9.18 -39.64
N GLY A 299 -19.31 8.70 -38.94
CA GLY A 299 -17.97 8.49 -39.49
C GLY A 299 -17.17 9.78 -39.72
N VAL A 300 -17.46 10.88 -39.00
CA VAL A 300 -16.68 12.12 -39.11
C VAL A 300 -15.82 12.32 -37.87
N ALA A 301 -14.50 12.38 -38.04
CA ALA A 301 -13.56 12.58 -36.94
C ALA A 301 -13.85 13.87 -36.16
N GLN A 302 -13.81 13.77 -34.83
CA GLN A 302 -14.03 14.82 -33.84
C GLN A 302 -12.76 15.17 -33.04
N ASN A 303 -11.88 14.19 -32.83
CA ASN A 303 -10.56 14.40 -32.20
C ASN A 303 -9.55 13.35 -32.70
N ILE A 304 -8.26 13.68 -32.63
CA ILE A 304 -7.14 12.76 -32.85
C ILE A 304 -6.16 13.01 -31.70
N ILE A 305 -5.85 11.95 -30.96
CA ILE A 305 -4.91 11.92 -29.84
C ILE A 305 -3.75 11.01 -30.27
N GLY A 306 -2.51 11.32 -29.90
CA GLY A 306 -1.35 10.48 -30.20
C GLY A 306 -0.55 10.21 -28.94
N PHE A 307 -0.03 8.99 -28.80
CA PHE A 307 0.94 8.62 -27.78
C PHE A 307 2.29 8.39 -28.45
N SER A 308 3.31 9.13 -28.01
CA SER A 308 4.53 9.32 -28.79
C SER A 308 5.78 9.19 -27.93
N SER A 309 6.76 8.46 -28.43
CA SER A 309 8.07 8.27 -27.80
C SER A 309 9.18 8.97 -28.59
N ALA A 310 10.44 8.76 -28.20
CA ALA A 310 11.58 9.31 -28.92
C ALA A 310 11.67 8.79 -30.38
N ALA A 311 12.36 9.53 -31.24
CA ALA A 311 12.38 9.33 -32.70
C ALA A 311 12.94 7.98 -33.20
N SER A 312 13.54 7.19 -32.32
CA SER A 312 14.03 5.83 -32.59
C SER A 312 13.05 4.73 -32.15
N GLU A 313 12.00 5.06 -31.40
CA GLU A 313 11.15 4.07 -30.72
C GLU A 313 9.86 3.76 -31.48
N ILE A 314 9.06 2.84 -30.93
CA ILE A 314 7.82 2.32 -31.52
C ILE A 314 6.77 2.20 -30.42
N ASN A 315 5.57 2.73 -30.68
CA ASN A 315 4.39 2.54 -29.85
C ASN A 315 3.30 1.84 -30.68
N LEU A 316 2.73 0.77 -30.13
CA LEU A 316 1.69 -0.01 -30.78
C LEU A 316 0.50 -0.18 -29.83
N PRO A 317 -0.74 0.10 -30.25
CA PRO A 317 -1.93 -0.34 -29.54
C PRO A 317 -2.24 -1.80 -29.89
N ASP A 318 -2.68 -2.56 -28.89
CA ASP A 318 -3.21 -3.91 -29.10
C ASP A 318 -4.74 -3.92 -28.93
N ASP A 319 -5.27 -3.36 -27.83
CA ASP A 319 -6.72 -3.37 -27.54
C ASP A 319 -7.27 -1.99 -27.12
N LEU A 320 -8.60 -1.85 -27.18
CA LEU A 320 -9.35 -0.67 -26.74
C LEU A 320 -10.68 -1.08 -26.10
N LEU A 321 -10.92 -0.55 -24.90
CA LEU A 321 -12.12 -0.76 -24.14
C LEU A 321 -12.84 0.56 -23.87
N ILE A 322 -14.15 0.59 -24.06
CA ILE A 322 -15.00 1.69 -23.60
C ILE A 322 -15.60 1.31 -22.26
N THR A 323 -15.24 2.07 -21.23
CA THR A 323 -15.74 1.87 -19.87
C THR A 323 -17.23 2.21 -19.75
N SER A 324 -17.86 1.70 -18.70
CA SER A 324 -19.23 2.05 -18.29
C SER A 324 -19.49 3.56 -18.11
N ASN A 325 -18.43 4.37 -17.96
CA ASN A 325 -18.47 5.83 -17.82
C ASN A 325 -18.23 6.59 -19.15
N ASP A 326 -18.15 5.91 -20.29
CA ASP A 326 -17.77 6.42 -21.63
C ASP A 326 -16.30 6.89 -21.77
N ASP A 327 -15.47 6.69 -20.74
CA ASP A 327 -14.02 6.88 -20.83
C ASP A 327 -13.36 5.68 -21.54
N VAL A 328 -12.20 5.87 -22.13
CA VAL A 328 -11.52 4.91 -23.02
C VAL A 328 -10.28 4.38 -22.33
N ILE A 329 -10.11 3.06 -22.26
CA ILE A 329 -8.82 2.43 -21.93
C ILE A 329 -8.18 1.99 -23.24
N VAL A 330 -6.89 2.26 -23.41
CA VAL A 330 -6.07 1.75 -24.52
C VAL A 330 -4.92 0.96 -23.91
N SER A 331 -4.69 -0.25 -24.41
CA SER A 331 -3.55 -1.07 -24.01
C SER A 331 -2.64 -1.37 -25.21
N GLY A 332 -1.39 -1.74 -24.92
CA GLY A 332 -0.46 -2.19 -25.95
C GLY A 332 0.96 -2.34 -25.44
N VAL A 333 1.93 -1.99 -26.30
CA VAL A 333 3.38 -2.00 -26.00
C VAL A 333 4.04 -0.70 -26.46
N PHE A 334 4.97 -0.20 -25.64
CA PHE A 334 5.78 0.98 -25.95
C PHE A 334 7.25 0.68 -25.73
N LEU A 335 8.12 1.38 -26.46
CA LEU A 335 9.58 1.32 -26.28
C LEU A 335 10.11 2.70 -25.88
N GLY A 336 11.16 2.70 -25.04
CA GLY A 336 11.74 3.89 -24.44
C GLY A 336 10.74 4.63 -23.56
N SER A 337 10.86 5.96 -23.53
CA SER A 337 9.92 6.82 -22.80
C SER A 337 8.78 7.29 -23.71
N MET A 338 7.53 6.99 -23.30
CA MET A 338 6.29 7.35 -23.99
C MET A 338 5.54 8.48 -23.28
N ASP A 339 5.26 9.57 -24.00
CA ASP A 339 4.28 10.59 -23.58
C ASP A 339 2.87 10.11 -23.96
N ALA A 340 2.10 9.69 -22.95
CA ALA A 340 0.68 9.34 -23.06
C ALA A 340 -0.23 10.57 -22.94
N GLY A 341 0.33 11.76 -22.72
CA GLY A 341 -0.35 13.05 -22.62
C GLY A 341 -0.69 13.45 -21.19
N ASN A 342 -0.90 14.75 -20.98
CA ASN A 342 -1.29 15.34 -19.68
C ASN A 342 -0.30 15.00 -18.54
N GLN A 343 1.01 15.06 -18.82
CA GLN A 343 2.12 14.71 -17.91
C GLN A 343 2.21 13.23 -17.51
N ASN A 344 1.42 12.34 -18.12
CA ASN A 344 1.58 10.90 -17.99
C ASN A 344 2.71 10.43 -18.91
N ILE A 345 3.92 10.33 -18.37
CA ILE A 345 5.10 9.81 -19.08
C ILE A 345 5.40 8.43 -18.49
N LEU A 346 5.45 7.42 -19.34
CA LEU A 346 5.93 6.07 -18.99
C LEU A 346 7.36 5.89 -19.50
N SER A 347 8.12 5.01 -18.85
CA SER A 347 9.43 4.53 -19.27
C SER A 347 9.44 3.01 -19.17
N ASP A 348 10.03 2.34 -20.16
CA ASP A 348 10.16 0.88 -20.15
C ASP A 348 11.33 0.42 -19.27
N LYS A 349 11.19 -0.77 -18.66
CA LYS A 349 12.22 -1.42 -17.86
C LYS A 349 13.21 -2.25 -18.70
N GLY A 350 12.89 -2.53 -19.97
CA GLY A 350 13.64 -3.50 -20.78
C GLY A 350 13.57 -3.27 -22.29
N ASN A 351 13.04 -4.27 -23.03
CA ASN A 351 12.94 -4.21 -24.50
C ASN A 351 11.53 -3.78 -24.96
N GLY A 352 10.84 -2.99 -24.14
CA GLY A 352 9.51 -2.46 -24.36
C GLY A 352 8.46 -3.11 -23.47
N ASP A 353 7.75 -2.29 -22.70
CA ASP A 353 6.83 -2.74 -21.66
C ASP A 353 5.37 -2.68 -22.13
N ALA A 354 4.51 -3.41 -21.44
CA ALA A 354 3.07 -3.26 -21.59
C ALA A 354 2.63 -1.89 -21.05
N TYR A 355 1.76 -1.18 -21.76
CA TYR A 355 1.10 0.01 -21.24
C TYR A 355 -0.41 -0.15 -21.16
N ILE A 356 -1.02 0.55 -20.20
CA ILE A 356 -2.45 0.77 -20.09
C ILE A 356 -2.68 2.27 -19.82
N VAL A 357 -3.45 2.93 -20.68
CA VAL A 357 -3.71 4.38 -20.63
C VAL A 357 -5.20 4.65 -20.57
N LYS A 358 -5.65 5.39 -19.54
CA LYS A 358 -7.05 5.83 -19.40
C LYS A 358 -7.22 7.24 -19.97
N VAL A 359 -7.97 7.35 -21.06
CA VAL A 359 -8.33 8.62 -21.71
C VAL A 359 -9.79 8.95 -21.39
N LEU A 360 -10.02 10.05 -20.69
CA LEU A 360 -11.38 10.53 -20.40
C LEU A 360 -12.15 10.85 -21.69
N LYS A 361 -13.48 10.76 -21.67
CA LYS A 361 -14.36 11.02 -22.83
C LYS A 361 -14.24 12.41 -23.46
N SER A 362 -13.62 13.35 -22.75
CA SER A 362 -13.16 14.67 -23.21
C SER A 362 -12.02 14.61 -24.23
N GLY A 363 -11.25 13.51 -24.24
CA GLY A 363 -10.01 13.34 -24.99
C GLY A 363 -8.75 13.76 -24.22
N THR A 364 -8.78 13.72 -22.88
CA THR A 364 -7.65 14.04 -22.00
C THR A 364 -7.25 12.80 -21.20
N THR A 365 -5.96 12.48 -21.18
CA THR A 365 -5.41 11.36 -20.38
C THR A 365 -5.58 11.63 -18.89
N SER A 366 -6.12 10.63 -18.18
CA SER A 366 -6.36 10.65 -16.73
C SER A 366 -5.15 10.12 -15.99
N TRP A 367 -4.77 8.89 -16.31
CA TRP A 367 -3.62 8.17 -15.78
C TRP A 367 -3.03 7.27 -16.88
N ALA A 368 -1.78 6.86 -16.70
CA ALA A 368 -1.14 5.79 -17.46
C ALA A 368 -0.34 4.90 -16.48
N THR A 369 -0.30 3.60 -16.74
CA THR A 369 0.47 2.62 -15.97
C THR A 369 1.13 1.61 -16.92
N SER A 370 2.16 0.90 -16.44
CA SER A 370 2.88 -0.12 -17.20
C SER A 370 3.12 -1.38 -16.37
N ALA A 371 3.46 -2.46 -17.08
CA ALA A 371 3.98 -3.70 -16.52
C ALA A 371 5.02 -4.27 -17.49
N GLY A 372 6.14 -4.77 -16.97
CA GLY A 372 7.28 -5.16 -17.81
C GLY A 372 8.42 -5.75 -17.00
N GLY A 373 9.33 -6.45 -17.70
CA GLY A 373 10.58 -6.95 -17.15
C GLY A 373 11.79 -6.45 -17.95
N SER A 374 12.97 -6.54 -17.36
CA SER A 374 14.22 -6.06 -17.99
C SER A 374 14.66 -6.87 -19.22
N SER A 375 14.17 -8.11 -19.37
CA SER A 375 14.76 -9.09 -20.29
C SER A 375 14.04 -9.26 -21.64
N ALA A 376 12.79 -8.82 -21.75
CA ALA A 376 11.93 -9.14 -22.89
C ALA A 376 10.98 -7.99 -23.26
N THR A 377 9.95 -8.29 -24.06
CA THR A 377 8.96 -7.32 -24.53
C THR A 377 7.57 -7.79 -24.08
N GLU A 378 7.06 -7.19 -23.02
CA GLU A 378 5.74 -7.51 -22.47
C GLU A 378 4.63 -6.73 -23.18
N ARG A 379 3.41 -7.31 -23.24
CA ARG A 379 2.29 -6.72 -24.00
C ARG A 379 0.96 -6.91 -23.28
N ALA A 380 0.24 -5.81 -23.01
CA ALA A 380 -1.14 -5.84 -22.54
C ALA A 380 -2.07 -6.07 -23.74
N SER A 381 -2.23 -7.34 -24.10
CA SER A 381 -2.79 -7.76 -25.39
C SER A 381 -4.32 -7.73 -25.44
N SER A 382 -5.00 -7.78 -24.29
CA SER A 382 -6.45 -7.59 -24.21
C SER A 382 -6.88 -7.10 -22.81
N ILE A 383 -7.98 -6.36 -22.77
CA ILE A 383 -8.52 -5.75 -21.55
C ILE A 383 -10.05 -5.89 -21.43
N ALA A 384 -10.54 -6.16 -20.23
CA ALA A 384 -11.97 -6.24 -19.92
C ALA A 384 -12.31 -5.49 -18.62
N GLN A 385 -13.55 -4.99 -18.47
CA GLN A 385 -14.00 -4.31 -17.24
C GLN A 385 -14.90 -5.22 -16.41
N THR A 386 -14.72 -5.21 -15.08
CA THR A 386 -15.65 -5.81 -14.11
C THR A 386 -16.87 -4.90 -13.86
N SER A 387 -17.90 -5.40 -13.18
CA SER A 387 -19.07 -4.57 -12.82
C SER A 387 -18.79 -3.57 -11.69
N THR A 388 -17.72 -3.78 -10.90
CA THR A 388 -17.21 -2.82 -9.90
C THR A 388 -16.57 -1.60 -10.54
N GLY A 389 -15.94 -1.78 -11.71
CA GLY A 389 -15.35 -0.70 -12.50
C GLY A 389 -13.85 -0.89 -12.78
N ASP A 390 -13.26 -1.91 -12.18
CA ASP A 390 -11.85 -2.31 -12.30
C ASP A 390 -11.60 -3.09 -13.60
N PHE A 391 -10.35 -3.34 -13.92
CA PHE A 391 -9.92 -3.86 -15.21
C PHE A 391 -9.13 -5.15 -15.06
N ILE A 392 -9.52 -6.16 -15.85
CA ILE A 392 -8.74 -7.38 -16.02
C ILE A 392 -7.91 -7.22 -17.29
N VAL A 393 -6.60 -7.24 -17.13
CA VAL A 393 -5.59 -7.16 -18.19
C VAL A 393 -5.05 -8.55 -18.46
N GLY A 394 -4.89 -8.92 -19.73
CA GLY A 394 -4.27 -10.19 -20.10
C GLY A 394 -3.28 -10.04 -21.24
N GLY A 395 -2.27 -10.92 -21.26
CA GLY A 395 -1.23 -10.92 -22.27
C GLY A 395 -0.27 -12.09 -22.13
N LEU A 396 0.96 -11.88 -22.61
CA LEU A 396 2.08 -12.79 -22.45
C LEU A 396 3.18 -12.14 -21.60
N ILE A 397 3.83 -12.96 -20.77
CA ILE A 397 5.06 -12.64 -20.05
C ILE A 397 6.21 -13.55 -20.49
N SER A 398 7.43 -13.03 -20.34
CA SER A 398 8.68 -13.73 -20.63
C SER A 398 9.66 -13.56 -19.48
N GLY A 399 9.82 -14.59 -18.65
CA GLY A 399 10.66 -14.51 -17.45
C GLY A 399 9.88 -14.00 -16.22
N SER A 400 10.52 -13.15 -15.43
CA SER A 400 9.90 -12.39 -14.34
C SER A 400 9.41 -11.05 -14.88
N THR A 401 8.20 -10.66 -14.52
CA THR A 401 7.56 -9.40 -14.96
C THR A 401 6.93 -8.71 -13.76
N ASP A 402 7.20 -7.42 -13.62
CA ASP A 402 6.70 -6.61 -12.51
C ASP A 402 5.35 -5.95 -12.88
N PHE A 403 4.41 -6.00 -11.95
CA PHE A 403 3.09 -5.38 -11.97
C PHE A 403 2.96 -4.49 -10.74
N GLY A 404 3.75 -3.41 -10.69
CA GLY A 404 3.94 -2.61 -9.48
C GLY A 404 4.71 -3.41 -8.42
N ILE A 405 4.09 -3.63 -7.27
CA ILE A 405 4.62 -4.46 -6.18
C ILE A 405 4.45 -5.98 -6.43
N HIS A 406 3.52 -6.36 -7.30
CA HIS A 406 3.23 -7.76 -7.62
C HIS A 406 4.18 -8.28 -8.70
N VAL A 407 4.57 -9.56 -8.65
CA VAL A 407 5.51 -10.16 -9.61
C VAL A 407 4.97 -11.47 -10.18
N ALA A 408 4.93 -11.56 -11.52
CA ALA A 408 4.56 -12.78 -12.23
C ALA A 408 5.80 -13.48 -12.81
N ASN A 409 5.92 -14.79 -12.61
CA ASN A 409 7.04 -15.60 -13.10
C ASN A 409 6.56 -16.69 -14.07
N THR A 410 7.19 -16.79 -15.25
CA THR A 410 6.94 -17.91 -16.19
C THR A 410 7.30 -19.29 -15.60
N ASN A 411 6.54 -20.31 -16.01
CA ASN A 411 6.86 -21.73 -15.79
C ASN A 411 7.82 -22.29 -16.87
N GLY A 412 8.22 -21.48 -17.84
CA GLY A 412 9.23 -21.85 -18.84
C GLY A 412 9.36 -20.87 -20.00
N GLY A 413 8.43 -20.97 -20.97
CA GLY A 413 8.50 -20.22 -22.22
C GLY A 413 7.82 -18.85 -22.12
N LEU A 414 7.17 -18.45 -23.22
CA LEU A 414 6.10 -17.46 -23.14
C LEU A 414 4.87 -18.06 -22.44
N ASP A 415 4.44 -17.44 -21.34
CA ASP A 415 3.29 -17.86 -20.53
C ASP A 415 2.19 -16.79 -20.58
N LEU A 416 0.93 -17.20 -20.38
CA LEU A 416 -0.19 -16.27 -20.25
C LEU A 416 -0.16 -15.65 -18.85
N TYR A 417 -0.58 -14.40 -18.75
CA TYR A 417 -0.95 -13.79 -17.47
C TYR A 417 -2.38 -13.23 -17.50
N MET A 418 -2.94 -13.11 -16.31
CA MET A 418 -4.13 -12.33 -16.01
C MET A 418 -3.82 -11.48 -14.79
N ALA A 419 -4.01 -10.17 -14.90
CA ALA A 419 -3.78 -9.22 -13.81
C ALA A 419 -5.04 -8.37 -13.60
N MET A 420 -5.32 -7.99 -12.35
CA MET A 420 -6.34 -7.00 -12.02
C MET A 420 -5.69 -5.64 -11.76
N LEU A 421 -6.34 -4.61 -12.28
CA LEU A 421 -5.95 -3.21 -12.19
C LEU A 421 -7.15 -2.42 -11.67
N ASP A 422 -6.97 -1.67 -10.59
CA ASP A 422 -8.04 -0.87 -9.99
C ASP A 422 -8.53 0.24 -10.93
N SER A 423 -9.64 0.89 -10.57
CA SER A 423 -10.17 2.01 -11.35
C SER A 423 -9.22 3.25 -11.43
N ASN A 424 -8.18 3.33 -10.60
CA ASN A 424 -7.21 4.43 -10.50
C ASN A 424 -5.89 4.18 -11.25
N GLY A 425 -5.60 2.94 -11.67
CA GLY A 425 -4.38 2.57 -12.39
C GLY A 425 -3.33 1.82 -11.55
N ASN A 426 -3.69 1.37 -10.35
CA ASN A 426 -2.85 0.52 -9.49
C ASN A 426 -3.09 -0.97 -9.79
N TRP A 427 -2.05 -1.79 -9.70
CA TRP A 427 -2.19 -3.25 -9.80
C TRP A 427 -2.66 -3.84 -8.47
N ASP A 428 -3.61 -4.76 -8.53
CA ASP A 428 -4.32 -5.36 -7.39
C ASP A 428 -3.89 -6.82 -7.16
N TRP A 429 -3.74 -7.59 -8.24
CA TRP A 429 -3.07 -8.89 -8.24
C TRP A 429 -2.61 -9.27 -9.65
N VAL A 430 -1.66 -10.19 -9.74
CA VAL A 430 -1.31 -10.88 -10.99
C VAL A 430 -1.17 -12.38 -10.79
N GLU A 431 -1.72 -13.11 -11.74
CA GLU A 431 -1.70 -14.56 -11.81
C GLU A 431 -1.14 -14.99 -13.17
N ASN A 432 -0.34 -16.05 -13.19
CA ASN A 432 0.21 -16.63 -14.42
C ASN A 432 -0.29 -18.05 -14.69
N LEU A 433 -0.35 -18.39 -15.97
CA LEU A 433 -0.70 -19.72 -16.46
C LEU A 433 0.10 -20.07 -17.71
N GLY A 434 0.92 -21.10 -17.60
CA GLY A 434 1.57 -21.68 -18.76
C GLY A 434 2.34 -22.95 -18.47
N SER A 435 2.99 -23.45 -19.50
CA SER A 435 3.69 -24.72 -19.52
C SER A 435 5.21 -24.51 -19.54
N THR A 436 5.99 -25.59 -19.59
CA THR A 436 7.45 -25.50 -19.74
C THR A 436 7.89 -25.11 -21.17
N ALA A 437 7.01 -24.57 -22.01
CA ALA A 437 7.21 -24.31 -23.43
C ALA A 437 6.25 -23.24 -23.93
N ASP A 438 6.61 -22.51 -24.98
CA ASP A 438 5.88 -21.32 -25.46
C ASP A 438 4.39 -21.58 -25.69
N ASP A 439 3.57 -20.89 -24.92
CA ASP A 439 2.13 -20.82 -25.05
C ASP A 439 1.74 -19.46 -25.70
N LEU A 440 0.47 -19.29 -26.06
CA LEU A 440 -0.03 -18.15 -26.83
C LEU A 440 -1.30 -17.57 -26.20
N PHE A 441 -1.27 -16.30 -25.86
CA PHE A 441 -2.46 -15.55 -25.44
C PHE A 441 -3.35 -15.21 -26.64
N ALA A 442 -4.68 -15.17 -26.43
CA ALA A 442 -5.65 -14.81 -27.46
C ALA A 442 -6.68 -13.75 -27.01
N GLY A 443 -6.93 -13.59 -25.71
CA GLY A 443 -7.83 -12.55 -25.20
C GLY A 443 -8.32 -12.84 -23.78
N VAL A 444 -8.94 -11.84 -23.16
CA VAL A 444 -9.60 -11.96 -21.85
C VAL A 444 -11.04 -11.42 -21.94
N ALA A 445 -11.98 -12.03 -21.20
CA ALA A 445 -13.36 -11.54 -21.14
C ALA A 445 -14.01 -11.82 -19.78
N VAL A 446 -14.62 -10.80 -19.19
CA VAL A 446 -15.40 -10.89 -17.95
C VAL A 446 -16.86 -11.19 -18.28
N ASN A 447 -17.44 -12.22 -17.65
CA ASN A 447 -18.84 -12.59 -17.84
C ASN A 447 -19.80 -11.67 -17.03
N MET A 448 -21.11 -11.93 -17.07
CA MET A 448 -22.08 -11.16 -16.26
C MET A 448 -22.15 -11.56 -14.78
N THR A 449 -21.22 -12.39 -14.29
CA THR A 449 -21.05 -12.72 -12.86
C THR A 449 -19.68 -12.26 -12.33
N ASP A 450 -19.01 -11.35 -13.04
CA ASP A 450 -17.68 -10.82 -12.74
C ASP A 450 -16.53 -11.85 -12.70
N ILE A 451 -16.72 -13.02 -13.33
CA ILE A 451 -15.67 -14.01 -13.52
C ILE A 451 -14.94 -13.70 -14.85
N PRO A 452 -13.65 -13.28 -14.82
CA PRO A 452 -12.80 -13.25 -16.01
C PRO A 452 -12.43 -14.65 -16.47
N ALA A 453 -12.33 -14.82 -17.78
CA ALA A 453 -11.61 -15.94 -18.39
C ALA A 453 -10.57 -15.44 -19.40
N ALA A 454 -9.35 -15.91 -19.25
CA ALA A 454 -8.30 -15.84 -20.26
C ALA A 454 -8.45 -17.02 -21.23
N PHE A 455 -8.16 -16.75 -22.50
CA PHE A 455 -8.18 -17.74 -23.56
C PHE A 455 -6.86 -17.72 -24.32
N GLY A 456 -6.41 -18.90 -24.73
CA GLY A 456 -5.20 -19.03 -25.51
C GLY A 456 -4.96 -20.45 -26.02
N SER A 457 -3.72 -20.68 -26.40
CA SER A 457 -3.23 -21.94 -26.96
C SER A 457 -2.00 -22.36 -26.19
N PHE A 458 -1.89 -23.63 -25.83
CA PHE A 458 -0.81 -24.15 -25.02
C PHE A 458 -0.26 -25.47 -25.57
N GLN A 459 0.96 -25.80 -25.16
CA GLN A 459 1.58 -27.09 -25.42
C GLN A 459 2.02 -27.76 -24.10
N SER A 460 2.61 -28.96 -24.18
CA SER A 460 3.05 -29.70 -22.98
C SER A 460 1.92 -29.93 -21.95
N THR A 461 2.18 -29.68 -20.66
CA THR A 461 1.23 -29.77 -19.55
C THR A 461 1.29 -28.51 -18.70
N ILE A 462 0.13 -27.90 -18.46
CA ILE A 462 -0.08 -26.83 -17.48
C ILE A 462 -0.56 -27.48 -16.17
N ASN A 463 -0.06 -26.99 -15.04
CA ASN A 463 -0.56 -27.33 -13.70
C ASN A 463 -0.82 -26.02 -12.96
N LYS A 464 -2.00 -25.86 -12.37
CA LYS A 464 -2.37 -24.69 -11.53
C LYS A 464 -3.25 -25.18 -10.40
N GLY A 465 -2.81 -24.97 -9.16
CA GLY A 465 -3.41 -25.57 -7.98
C GLY A 465 -3.51 -27.10 -8.08
N THR A 466 -4.67 -27.65 -7.74
CA THR A 466 -5.02 -29.08 -7.87
C THR A 466 -5.37 -29.51 -9.30
N GLN A 467 -5.44 -28.58 -10.26
CA GLN A 467 -5.88 -28.83 -11.63
C GLN A 467 -4.70 -28.94 -12.61
N SER A 468 -4.89 -29.73 -13.66
CA SER A 468 -3.85 -30.01 -14.67
C SER A 468 -4.47 -30.32 -16.02
N VAL A 469 -3.93 -29.72 -17.08
CA VAL A 469 -4.31 -29.98 -18.48
C VAL A 469 -3.08 -30.31 -19.31
N THR A 470 -3.16 -31.36 -20.12
CA THR A 470 -2.08 -31.85 -20.97
C THR A 470 -2.52 -31.83 -22.43
N SER A 471 -1.83 -31.03 -23.25
CA SER A 471 -2.02 -31.00 -24.70
C SER A 471 -1.83 -32.40 -25.30
N SER A 472 -2.65 -32.71 -26.32
CA SER A 472 -2.57 -33.98 -27.05
C SER A 472 -1.45 -33.99 -28.11
N GLY A 473 -0.62 -32.94 -28.15
CA GLY A 473 0.66 -32.84 -28.86
C GLY A 473 0.68 -31.70 -29.88
N GLY A 474 1.55 -30.70 -29.67
CA GLY A 474 1.51 -29.40 -30.38
C GLY A 474 0.62 -28.40 -29.65
N LEU A 475 0.29 -27.27 -30.27
CA LEU A 475 -0.66 -26.31 -29.67
C LEU A 475 -2.09 -26.86 -29.68
N ASP A 476 -2.69 -26.97 -28.49
CA ASP A 476 -4.11 -27.17 -28.22
C ASP A 476 -4.65 -25.94 -27.46
N LEU A 477 -5.95 -25.79 -27.28
CA LEU A 477 -6.54 -24.61 -26.63
C LEU A 477 -6.64 -24.75 -25.12
N VAL A 478 -6.46 -23.64 -24.39
CA VAL A 478 -6.76 -23.51 -22.95
C VAL A 478 -7.76 -22.37 -22.70
N ILE A 479 -8.72 -22.62 -21.81
CA ILE A 479 -9.56 -21.61 -21.16
C ILE A 479 -9.27 -21.70 -19.67
N TRP A 480 -8.98 -20.56 -19.07
CA TRP A 480 -8.66 -20.42 -17.66
C TRP A 480 -9.47 -19.27 -17.06
N ALA A 481 -10.26 -19.57 -16.04
CA ALA A 481 -11.06 -18.60 -15.31
C ALA A 481 -10.70 -18.57 -13.83
N LEU A 482 -10.77 -17.37 -13.25
CA LEU A 482 -10.54 -17.05 -11.84
C LEU A 482 -11.77 -16.34 -11.28
N ASP A 483 -12.01 -16.42 -9.98
CA ASP A 483 -12.94 -15.53 -9.28
C ASP A 483 -12.12 -14.38 -8.67
N PRO A 484 -12.29 -13.11 -9.10
CA PRO A 484 -11.46 -12.02 -8.63
C PRO A 484 -11.66 -11.74 -7.13
N VAL A 485 -12.82 -12.11 -6.55
CA VAL A 485 -13.08 -11.93 -5.11
C VAL A 485 -12.26 -12.91 -4.28
N ASN A 486 -11.94 -14.09 -4.81
CA ASN A 486 -11.10 -15.07 -4.13
C ASN A 486 -9.59 -14.80 -4.31
N ASN A 487 -9.25 -13.71 -5.02
CA ASN A 487 -7.90 -13.34 -5.44
C ASN A 487 -7.52 -11.91 -5.05
N ALA A 488 -8.45 -11.13 -4.49
CA ALA A 488 -8.17 -9.82 -3.92
C ALA A 488 -7.25 -9.95 -2.69
N ASP A 489 -6.35 -8.99 -2.58
CA ASP A 489 -5.32 -8.84 -1.54
C ASP A 489 -5.26 -7.33 -1.25
N LYS A 490 -6.04 -6.90 -0.27
CA LYS A 490 -6.46 -5.50 -0.16
C LYS A 490 -5.40 -4.57 0.46
N ASP A 491 -4.60 -5.09 1.38
CA ASP A 491 -3.48 -4.40 2.04
C ASP A 491 -2.12 -4.81 1.44
N ASN A 492 -2.12 -5.69 0.45
CA ASN A 492 -0.95 -6.11 -0.35
C ASN A 492 0.11 -6.83 0.47
N ASP A 493 -0.32 -7.67 1.41
CA ASP A 493 0.54 -8.49 2.25
C ASP A 493 0.96 -9.81 1.56
N GLY A 494 0.23 -10.18 0.50
CA GLY A 494 0.47 -11.36 -0.31
C GLY A 494 -0.40 -12.56 0.04
N VAL A 495 -1.32 -12.43 0.98
CA VAL A 495 -2.38 -13.39 1.31
C VAL A 495 -3.73 -12.78 0.91
N ASN A 496 -4.63 -13.61 0.39
CA ASN A 496 -5.90 -13.09 -0.10
C ASN A 496 -6.88 -12.82 1.06
N ASP A 497 -7.79 -11.85 0.88
CA ASP A 497 -8.85 -11.40 1.81
C ASP A 497 -9.71 -12.55 2.42
N LEU A 498 -9.64 -13.77 1.87
CA LEU A 498 -10.38 -14.95 2.32
C LEU A 498 -9.59 -15.92 3.22
N THR A 499 -8.26 -15.84 3.20
CA THR A 499 -7.38 -16.68 4.04
C THR A 499 -6.49 -15.90 4.98
N ASP A 500 -6.41 -14.59 4.77
CA ASP A 500 -5.79 -13.63 5.66
C ASP A 500 -6.60 -13.49 6.98
N ASN A 501 -5.89 -13.41 8.11
CA ASN A 501 -6.45 -13.15 9.44
C ASN A 501 -6.50 -11.65 9.80
N CYS A 502 -5.87 -10.77 9.03
CA CYS A 502 -6.00 -9.32 9.12
C CYS A 502 -6.28 -8.61 7.76
N PRO A 503 -7.44 -8.81 7.07
CA PRO A 503 -7.76 -8.33 5.70
C PRO A 503 -7.78 -6.82 5.39
N ASN A 504 -7.18 -5.99 6.24
CA ASN A 504 -6.96 -4.56 6.03
C ASN A 504 -5.63 -4.06 6.66
N THR A 505 -4.80 -4.93 7.24
CA THR A 505 -3.54 -4.62 7.92
C THR A 505 -2.47 -5.62 7.47
N ASN A 506 -1.51 -5.13 6.70
CA ASN A 506 -0.47 -5.95 6.06
C ASN A 506 0.31 -6.79 7.09
N ASN A 507 0.05 -8.11 7.17
CA ASN A 507 0.68 -9.00 8.14
C ASN A 507 1.19 -10.33 7.51
N PRO A 508 2.15 -10.32 6.55
CA PRO A 508 2.45 -11.43 5.62
C PRO A 508 2.86 -12.79 6.22
N LEU A 509 3.05 -12.84 7.53
CA LEU A 509 3.39 -14.03 8.31
C LEU A 509 2.15 -14.74 8.89
N GLN A 510 0.97 -14.10 8.88
CA GLN A 510 -0.27 -14.52 9.55
C GLN A 510 -0.01 -15.06 10.97
N ILE A 511 0.71 -14.29 11.79
CA ILE A 511 0.91 -14.67 13.19
C ILE A 511 -0.45 -14.52 13.91
N ASP A 512 -0.69 -15.48 14.80
CA ASP A 512 -1.93 -15.74 15.53
C ASP A 512 -1.47 -16.43 16.82
N SER A 513 -1.18 -15.63 17.85
CA SER A 513 -0.49 -16.06 19.08
C SER A 513 -1.39 -16.89 20.01
N ASP A 514 -2.69 -16.62 20.05
CA ASP A 514 -3.66 -17.28 20.92
C ASP A 514 -4.53 -18.35 20.21
N LEU A 515 -4.59 -18.32 18.87
CA LEU A 515 -5.37 -19.19 17.98
C LEU A 515 -6.89 -18.94 18.00
N ASP A 516 -7.31 -17.69 18.22
CA ASP A 516 -8.68 -17.18 18.12
C ASP A 516 -9.16 -17.10 16.65
N GLY A 517 -8.31 -16.54 15.77
CA GLY A 517 -8.51 -16.47 14.32
C GLY A 517 -8.54 -15.07 13.71
N ASP A 518 -8.51 -14.01 14.52
CA ASP A 518 -7.91 -12.72 14.12
C ASP A 518 -6.36 -12.88 14.22
N GLY A 519 -5.55 -11.84 13.94
CA GLY A 519 -4.07 -11.97 13.93
C GLY A 519 -3.37 -10.86 14.68
N ASP A 520 -2.16 -11.11 15.20
CA ASP A 520 -1.47 -10.22 16.16
C ASP A 520 -1.31 -8.75 15.70
N GLU A 521 -1.40 -8.45 14.40
CA GLU A 521 -1.30 -7.08 13.87
C GLU A 521 -2.67 -6.35 13.78
N CYS A 522 -3.78 -7.05 14.04
CA CYS A 522 -5.14 -6.51 14.03
C CYS A 522 -6.04 -7.00 15.19
N ASP A 523 -5.55 -7.89 16.04
CA ASP A 523 -6.16 -8.22 17.33
C ASP A 523 -6.00 -7.04 18.32
N TYR A 524 -6.64 -7.17 19.48
CA TYR A 524 -6.65 -6.20 20.58
C TYR A 524 -6.17 -6.80 21.92
N ASP A 525 -5.88 -8.09 21.97
CA ASP A 525 -5.50 -8.90 23.14
C ASP A 525 -4.78 -10.18 22.63
N ASP A 526 -3.50 -10.04 22.24
CA ASP A 526 -2.67 -11.03 21.50
C ASP A 526 -2.49 -12.39 22.24
N ASP A 527 -2.73 -12.42 23.54
CA ASP A 527 -2.54 -13.54 24.47
C ASP A 527 -3.89 -14.10 25.01
N ASN A 528 -4.97 -13.31 24.88
CA ASN A 528 -6.33 -13.54 25.36
C ASN A 528 -6.40 -13.73 26.89
N ASP A 529 -5.73 -12.83 27.62
CA ASP A 529 -5.76 -12.75 29.09
C ASP A 529 -6.81 -11.75 29.62
N GLY A 530 -7.35 -10.90 28.75
CA GLY A 530 -8.40 -9.94 29.07
C GLY A 530 -7.92 -8.54 29.45
N ILE A 531 -6.61 -8.28 29.41
CA ILE A 531 -6.02 -6.95 29.22
C ILE A 531 -5.78 -6.75 27.71
N THR A 532 -5.60 -5.52 27.27
CA THR A 532 -5.36 -5.21 25.85
C THR A 532 -3.93 -4.72 25.67
N ASP A 533 -3.20 -5.19 24.67
CA ASP A 533 -1.80 -4.83 24.38
C ASP A 533 -1.56 -3.31 24.36
N ASN A 534 -2.53 -2.57 23.83
CA ASN A 534 -2.47 -1.11 23.71
C ASN A 534 -2.88 -0.33 24.98
N SER A 535 -3.28 -1.01 26.07
CA SER A 535 -3.54 -0.36 27.36
C SER A 535 -3.41 -1.28 28.57
N GLY A 536 -2.17 -1.45 29.04
CA GLY A 536 -1.86 -1.94 30.39
C GLY A 536 -1.44 -3.41 30.49
N ASP A 537 -1.08 -4.03 29.37
CA ASP A 537 -0.39 -5.32 29.32
C ASP A 537 1.10 -5.07 29.05
N ASP A 538 1.96 -5.41 30.02
CA ASP A 538 3.42 -5.32 29.93
C ASP A 538 4.06 -6.63 29.40
N CYS A 539 3.24 -7.68 29.16
CA CYS A 539 3.61 -9.01 28.69
C CYS A 539 2.87 -9.53 27.41
N PRO A 540 2.44 -8.70 26.43
CA PRO A 540 1.45 -9.08 25.41
C PRO A 540 1.89 -10.16 24.40
N ARG A 541 3.20 -10.44 24.27
CA ARG A 541 3.72 -11.45 23.32
C ARG A 541 4.76 -12.37 23.96
N GLY A 542 4.57 -13.67 23.75
CA GLY A 542 5.54 -14.72 24.11
C GLY A 542 5.36 -15.35 25.50
N GLY A 543 4.30 -14.96 26.22
CA GLY A 543 3.96 -15.44 27.55
C GLY A 543 3.03 -16.67 27.59
N ALA A 544 2.18 -16.69 28.62
CA ALA A 544 1.34 -17.82 28.99
C ALA A 544 -0.14 -17.62 28.65
N TRP A 545 -0.47 -17.64 27.36
CA TRP A 545 -1.80 -17.47 26.74
C TRP A 545 -3.02 -18.17 27.36
N ASN A 546 -4.20 -17.55 27.12
CA ASN A 546 -5.55 -18.03 27.45
C ASN A 546 -5.75 -18.29 28.96
N TRP A 547 -5.55 -17.23 29.73
CA TRP A 547 -5.77 -17.21 31.18
C TRP A 547 -6.72 -16.06 31.53
N THR A 548 -6.47 -15.34 32.63
CA THR A 548 -7.22 -14.16 33.02
C THR A 548 -6.36 -13.34 33.97
N SER A 549 -5.98 -12.12 33.61
CA SER A 549 -5.40 -11.18 34.58
C SER A 549 -6.45 -10.92 35.69
N ASP A 550 -6.12 -11.38 36.90
CA ASP A 550 -6.85 -11.08 38.13
C ASP A 550 -5.90 -11.24 39.32
N SER A 551 -6.10 -10.41 40.35
CA SER A 551 -5.46 -10.38 41.69
C SER A 551 -5.23 -11.72 42.46
N THR A 552 -5.41 -12.88 41.83
CA THR A 552 -5.05 -14.21 42.32
C THR A 552 -4.13 -15.02 41.40
N THR A 553 -3.80 -14.49 40.21
CA THR A 553 -2.86 -15.03 39.21
C THR A 553 -1.90 -14.00 38.62
N ASP A 554 -2.23 -12.71 38.80
CA ASP A 554 -1.49 -11.50 38.45
C ASP A 554 -1.89 -10.48 39.55
N PHE A 555 -0.99 -10.15 40.47
CA PHE A 555 -1.37 -9.45 41.70
C PHE A 555 -1.78 -8.00 41.41
N ASP A 556 -0.96 -7.24 40.69
CA ASP A 556 -1.15 -5.82 40.41
C ASP A 556 -1.97 -5.52 39.14
N ASN A 557 -2.18 -6.53 38.29
CA ASN A 557 -3.05 -6.58 37.11
C ASN A 557 -2.42 -5.83 35.91
N ASP A 558 -1.14 -6.09 35.64
CA ASP A 558 -0.33 -5.53 34.55
C ASP A 558 -0.20 -6.45 33.30
N GLY A 559 -0.89 -7.60 33.28
CA GLY A 559 -0.82 -8.58 32.19
C GLY A 559 0.35 -9.56 32.31
N CYS A 560 1.27 -9.36 33.26
CA CYS A 560 2.32 -10.30 33.59
C CYS A 560 1.86 -11.25 34.72
N LYS A 561 2.10 -12.55 34.55
CA LYS A 561 1.65 -13.58 35.50
C LYS A 561 2.72 -13.84 36.58
N ASP A 562 2.41 -13.60 37.87
CA ASP A 562 3.29 -13.82 39.06
C ASP A 562 4.12 -15.12 38.99
N SER A 563 3.52 -16.17 38.44
CA SER A 563 4.04 -17.54 38.52
C SER A 563 5.03 -17.94 37.43
N SER A 564 5.18 -17.13 36.38
CA SER A 564 5.95 -17.49 35.18
C SER A 564 6.58 -16.33 34.40
N GLU A 565 5.98 -15.13 34.42
CA GLU A 565 6.43 -13.97 33.65
C GLU A 565 7.05 -12.89 34.56
N ASP A 566 6.44 -12.60 35.71
CA ASP A 566 6.82 -11.49 36.61
C ASP A 566 7.84 -11.86 37.73
N ASN A 567 8.51 -10.86 38.32
CA ASN A 567 9.45 -10.94 39.45
C ASN A 567 9.37 -9.73 40.44
N ASP A 568 8.40 -8.81 40.31
CA ASP A 568 8.16 -7.66 41.21
C ASP A 568 6.64 -7.59 41.53
N ASP A 569 6.15 -8.62 42.25
CA ASP A 569 4.71 -8.95 42.39
C ASP A 569 3.80 -7.75 42.78
N ASP A 570 4.30 -6.69 43.44
CA ASP A 570 3.51 -5.48 43.75
C ASP A 570 4.03 -4.14 43.19
N ASN A 571 5.02 -4.20 42.29
CA ASN A 571 5.54 -3.14 41.43
C ASN A 571 5.93 -1.84 42.17
N ASP A 572 6.49 -1.99 43.37
CA ASP A 572 7.00 -0.88 44.20
C ASP A 572 8.47 -0.51 43.90
N GLY A 573 9.13 -1.29 43.05
CA GLY A 573 10.52 -1.13 42.64
C GLY A 573 11.56 -1.77 43.56
N VAL A 574 11.16 -2.69 44.44
CA VAL A 574 12.03 -3.47 45.32
C VAL A 574 11.80 -4.98 45.12
N ASP A 575 12.68 -5.64 44.34
CA ASP A 575 12.66 -7.09 44.08
C ASP A 575 12.22 -7.94 45.31
N ASP A 576 11.30 -8.86 45.07
CA ASP A 576 10.72 -9.91 45.94
C ASP A 576 11.59 -10.51 47.07
N ASP A 577 12.91 -10.56 46.87
CA ASP A 577 13.90 -11.17 47.78
C ASP A 577 14.42 -10.18 48.87
N ASP A 578 14.19 -8.87 48.73
CA ASP A 578 14.74 -7.80 49.60
C ASP A 578 13.69 -6.90 50.32
N ASP A 579 12.40 -6.94 49.98
CA ASP A 579 11.32 -6.19 50.69
C ASP A 579 10.81 -6.87 51.99
N GLY A 580 10.38 -6.04 52.96
CA GLY A 580 9.81 -6.41 54.25
C GLY A 580 8.28 -6.48 54.31
N CYS A 581 7.57 -5.89 53.36
CA CYS A 581 6.11 -5.70 53.34
C CYS A 581 5.34 -6.47 52.24
N LEU A 582 6.01 -7.38 51.54
CA LEU A 582 5.57 -8.12 50.34
C LEU A 582 4.12 -8.59 50.41
N SER A 583 3.26 -8.12 49.50
CA SER A 583 1.81 -8.44 49.42
C SER A 583 0.97 -8.10 50.67
N SER A 584 1.43 -7.18 51.54
CA SER A 584 0.74 -6.88 52.80
C SER A 584 -0.46 -5.93 52.66
N TYR A 585 -0.50 -5.13 51.59
CA TYR A 585 -1.62 -4.26 51.23
C TYR A 585 -2.53 -4.89 50.17
N ALA A 586 -3.82 -4.55 50.14
CA ALA A 586 -4.76 -5.05 49.13
C ALA A 586 -5.91 -4.06 48.85
N PRO A 587 -6.15 -3.63 47.60
CA PRO A 587 -5.41 -3.99 46.38
C PRO A 587 -4.00 -3.34 46.35
N PRO A 588 -3.05 -3.89 45.56
CA PRO A 588 -1.70 -3.35 45.34
C PRO A 588 -1.64 -1.88 44.92
N ARG A 589 -0.41 -1.33 44.92
CA ARG A 589 -0.13 0.10 44.73
C ARG A 589 0.93 0.33 43.64
N ASN A 590 0.63 -0.08 42.41
CA ASN A 590 1.38 0.19 41.16
C ASN A 590 1.64 1.68 40.80
N TRP A 591 1.53 2.59 41.76
CA TRP A 591 1.82 4.04 41.66
C TRP A 591 2.68 4.56 42.82
N TRP A 592 2.99 3.70 43.81
CA TRP A 592 3.85 4.03 44.93
C TRP A 592 5.16 3.25 44.80
N VAL A 593 6.28 3.91 45.05
CA VAL A 593 7.60 3.29 45.05
C VAL A 593 8.34 3.71 46.34
N SER A 594 9.13 2.81 46.93
CA SER A 594 9.85 3.09 48.18
C SER A 594 10.88 4.21 47.98
N ASP A 595 10.74 5.31 48.73
CA ASP A 595 11.72 6.40 48.73
C ASP A 595 11.85 7.09 50.09
N SER A 596 13.03 7.68 50.33
CA SER A 596 13.45 8.35 51.58
C SER A 596 12.60 9.55 52.07
N THR A 597 11.49 9.87 51.40
CA THR A 597 10.52 10.90 51.77
C THR A 597 9.14 10.33 52.13
N ASN A 598 8.91 9.05 51.85
CA ASN A 598 7.65 8.33 52.05
C ASN A 598 7.81 7.03 52.88
N ASP A 599 9.07 6.60 53.03
CA ASP A 599 9.63 5.57 53.90
C ASP A 599 10.88 6.21 54.56
N LEU A 600 10.72 6.76 55.78
CA LEU A 600 11.70 7.64 56.42
C LEU A 600 12.92 6.89 56.97
N ASP A 601 12.79 5.57 57.19
CA ASP A 601 13.85 4.71 57.71
C ASP A 601 14.37 3.64 56.73
N GLY A 602 13.59 3.33 55.68
CA GLY A 602 14.01 2.72 54.42
C GLY A 602 13.89 1.20 54.37
N ASP A 603 12.74 0.63 54.75
CA ASP A 603 12.54 -0.82 54.88
C ASP A 603 11.49 -1.47 53.94
N GLY A 604 10.91 -0.69 53.02
CA GLY A 604 9.89 -1.15 52.06
C GLY A 604 8.46 -1.00 52.58
N CYS A 605 8.28 -0.68 53.87
CA CYS A 605 6.97 -0.36 54.43
C CYS A 605 6.75 1.17 54.46
N ARG A 606 5.56 1.61 54.05
CA ARG A 606 5.27 3.05 53.91
C ARG A 606 4.91 3.70 55.25
N ASP A 607 5.62 4.79 55.60
CA ASP A 607 5.43 5.61 56.83
C ASP A 607 3.95 5.84 57.16
N ALA A 608 3.19 6.25 56.13
CA ALA A 608 1.89 6.87 56.31
C ALA A 608 0.79 5.91 56.78
N ASP A 609 0.98 4.59 56.65
CA ASP A 609 -0.05 3.61 57.04
C ASP A 609 0.42 2.18 57.35
N GLU A 610 1.66 1.80 57.04
CA GLU A 610 2.20 0.46 57.35
C GLU A 610 3.24 0.47 58.47
N ASP A 611 3.94 1.60 58.67
CA ASP A 611 4.67 1.89 59.91
C ASP A 611 3.80 2.63 60.97
N TYR A 612 4.31 2.74 62.21
CA TYR A 612 3.61 3.25 63.40
C TYR A 612 4.51 4.07 64.37
N ASP A 613 5.73 4.46 63.97
CA ASP A 613 6.70 5.24 64.79
C ASP A 613 7.53 6.16 63.88
N ASP A 614 6.86 7.02 63.08
CA ASP A 614 7.40 7.77 61.92
C ASP A 614 8.79 8.41 62.16
N ASP A 615 9.05 8.97 63.36
CA ASP A 615 10.30 9.66 63.70
C ASP A 615 11.19 8.93 64.74
N GLY A 616 10.71 7.83 65.30
CA GLY A 616 11.42 6.97 66.25
C GLY A 616 11.69 7.56 67.64
N ASP A 617 11.00 8.64 68.07
CA ASP A 617 11.20 9.26 69.40
C ASP A 617 10.55 8.47 70.55
N GLY A 618 9.53 7.65 70.25
CA GLY A 618 8.86 6.76 71.19
C GLY A 618 7.62 7.33 71.89
N PHE A 619 7.04 8.43 71.40
CA PHE A 619 5.60 8.66 71.43
C PHE A 619 4.98 8.18 70.12
N ASP A 620 4.12 7.15 70.15
CA ASP A 620 3.31 6.76 69.00
C ASP A 620 2.65 8.01 68.37
N ASP A 621 2.65 8.17 67.04
CA ASP A 621 2.21 9.38 66.32
C ASP A 621 0.83 9.93 66.75
N ALA A 622 -0.05 9.03 67.22
CA ALA A 622 -1.35 9.35 67.75
C ALA A 622 -1.35 10.07 69.13
N ALA A 623 -0.19 10.36 69.73
CA ALA A 623 -0.05 10.83 71.11
C ALA A 623 0.81 12.09 71.32
N ASP A 624 1.43 12.65 70.27
CA ASP A 624 2.22 13.90 70.33
C ASP A 624 1.69 14.91 69.29
N ASP A 625 1.31 16.13 69.71
CA ASP A 625 0.87 17.18 68.75
C ASP A 625 2.05 17.81 67.97
N CYS A 626 3.26 17.29 68.19
CA CYS A 626 4.53 17.62 67.55
C CYS A 626 5.25 16.32 67.07
N ASN A 627 4.52 15.31 66.56
CA ASN A 627 4.97 13.94 66.23
C ASN A 627 6.04 13.75 65.13
N LYS A 628 6.63 14.82 64.61
CA LYS A 628 7.83 14.74 63.73
C LYS A 628 8.99 15.57 64.28
N ILE A 629 8.80 16.19 65.48
CA ILE A 629 9.69 17.17 66.14
C ILE A 629 9.40 17.29 67.68
N ALA A 630 9.86 16.37 68.52
CA ALA A 630 9.64 16.28 69.99
C ALA A 630 9.51 17.60 70.87
N GLY A 631 8.49 17.70 71.78
CA GLY A 631 8.26 18.87 72.69
C GLY A 631 7.42 18.72 74.03
N THR A 632 6.61 19.73 74.49
CA THR A 632 6.13 19.87 75.93
C THR A 632 4.75 20.50 76.43
N SER A 633 3.84 21.15 75.67
CA SER A 633 2.76 22.10 76.19
C SER A 633 1.40 21.53 76.74
N THR A 634 0.39 22.37 77.16
CA THR A 634 -0.88 21.89 77.85
C THR A 634 -2.24 22.68 77.82
N LEU A 635 -2.36 23.96 77.43
CA LEU A 635 -3.66 24.69 77.35
C LEU A 635 -3.70 25.59 76.10
N GLY A 636 -4.90 26.00 75.67
CA GLY A 636 -5.13 26.26 74.25
C GLY A 636 -5.18 24.91 73.54
N THR A 637 -4.58 24.82 72.36
CA THR A 637 -4.78 23.67 71.46
C THR A 637 -3.66 22.63 71.50
N TYR A 638 -2.44 23.01 71.91
CA TYR A 638 -1.23 22.21 71.66
C TYR A 638 -0.66 21.50 72.90
N THR A 639 -0.36 20.22 72.77
CA THR A 639 0.16 19.29 73.80
C THR A 639 1.36 18.53 73.24
N GLY A 640 2.55 18.73 73.81
CA GLY A 640 3.80 18.30 73.15
C GLY A 640 4.53 19.44 72.43
N CYS A 641 4.14 20.71 72.62
CA CYS A 641 4.82 21.88 72.02
C CYS A 641 5.26 22.94 73.10
N VAL A 642 5.12 24.29 73.01
CA VAL A 642 5.84 25.29 73.89
C VAL A 642 4.99 26.53 74.37
N ASP A 643 5.24 27.10 75.58
CA ASP A 643 4.45 28.16 76.29
C ASP A 643 5.27 28.95 77.39
N SER A 644 4.90 30.18 77.84
CA SER A 644 5.64 30.95 78.89
C SER A 644 4.85 31.57 80.06
N ASP A 645 4.10 32.68 79.90
CA ASP A 645 3.72 33.57 81.05
C ASP A 645 2.31 33.31 81.65
N GLY A 646 1.32 32.90 80.84
CA GLY A 646 0.20 32.05 81.31
C GLY A 646 -1.14 32.72 81.65
N ASP A 647 -1.81 33.33 80.68
CA ASP A 647 -3.26 33.58 80.74
C ASP A 647 -4.09 32.29 80.56
N GLY A 648 -3.47 31.25 79.97
CA GLY A 648 -4.04 29.94 79.71
C GLY A 648 -3.97 29.51 78.25
N TRP A 649 -3.33 30.29 77.39
CA TRP A 649 -3.00 29.92 76.02
C TRP A 649 -1.49 29.72 75.88
N ALA A 650 -1.05 28.94 74.90
CA ALA A 650 0.36 28.83 74.58
C ALA A 650 0.92 30.21 74.13
N ASP A 651 2.24 30.39 74.19
CA ASP A 651 2.94 31.63 73.78
C ASP A 651 2.58 32.11 72.36
N LEU A 652 2.04 31.22 71.54
CA LEU A 652 1.55 31.48 70.19
C LEU A 652 0.22 32.27 70.12
N GLU A 653 -0.54 32.43 71.22
CA GLU A 653 -2.01 32.67 71.10
C GLU A 653 -2.65 33.86 71.90
N ASP A 654 -1.93 34.69 72.69
CA ASP A 654 -2.49 35.93 73.33
C ASP A 654 -2.04 37.24 72.62
N THR A 655 -3.01 38.06 72.19
CA THR A 655 -2.78 39.30 71.41
C THR A 655 -2.77 40.60 72.23
N CYS A 656 -3.28 40.57 73.46
CA CYS A 656 -3.05 41.62 74.44
C CYS A 656 -2.35 41.03 75.69
N PRO A 657 -1.13 40.44 75.57
CA PRO A 657 -0.46 39.65 76.62
C PRO A 657 -0.02 40.43 77.86
N ASN A 658 -0.55 41.65 78.04
CA ASN A 658 -0.40 42.53 79.20
C ASN A 658 -1.68 43.37 79.53
N THR A 659 -2.79 43.28 78.77
CA THR A 659 -4.01 44.13 78.88
C THR A 659 -5.30 43.32 78.61
N ALA A 660 -6.45 43.68 79.19
CA ALA A 660 -7.66 42.85 79.11
C ALA A 660 -8.96 43.63 78.79
N GLY A 661 -9.91 42.95 78.13
CA GLY A 661 -11.24 43.45 77.71
C GLY A 661 -12.18 42.31 77.27
N ASN A 662 -13.00 42.49 76.22
CA ASN A 662 -14.06 41.53 75.89
C ASN A 662 -14.49 41.35 74.42
N SER A 663 -13.87 41.99 73.43
CA SER A 663 -14.03 41.56 72.03
C SER A 663 -13.61 40.11 71.96
N THR A 664 -14.48 39.29 71.38
CA THR A 664 -14.25 37.86 71.20
C THR A 664 -13.62 37.56 69.85
N LEU A 665 -13.39 38.60 69.04
CA LEU A 665 -12.99 38.58 67.64
C LEU A 665 -12.05 39.78 67.35
N GLY A 666 -11.53 39.84 66.13
CA GLY A 666 -10.82 41.00 65.58
C GLY A 666 -9.34 41.16 65.94
N GLY A 667 -8.71 40.18 66.59
CA GLY A 667 -7.26 40.21 66.89
C GLY A 667 -6.87 41.22 67.97
N THR A 668 -7.64 42.29 68.19
CA THR A 668 -7.67 43.08 69.43
C THR A 668 -8.35 42.25 70.54
N LEU A 669 -8.09 40.94 70.61
CA LEU A 669 -8.76 39.97 71.47
C LEU A 669 -8.73 40.49 72.91
N ALA A 670 -9.94 40.66 73.44
CA ALA A 670 -10.23 41.38 74.67
C ALA A 670 -10.17 42.95 74.57
N CYS A 671 -11.04 43.58 73.75
CA CYS A 671 -11.34 45.05 73.60
C CYS A 671 -12.88 45.39 73.63
N PRO A 672 -13.42 46.53 73.09
CA PRO A 672 -14.88 46.85 72.94
C PRO A 672 -15.33 47.37 71.53
N ASP A 673 -16.66 47.45 71.26
CA ASP A 673 -17.38 47.32 69.94
C ASP A 673 -18.69 48.20 69.83
N SER A 674 -19.14 48.61 68.61
CA SER A 674 -20.20 49.65 68.36
C SER A 674 -21.52 49.25 67.67
N ASP A 675 -21.51 48.69 66.46
CA ASP A 675 -22.75 48.31 65.74
C ASP A 675 -23.29 46.95 66.26
N GLY A 676 -22.41 46.17 66.89
CA GLY A 676 -22.70 45.08 67.80
C GLY A 676 -22.38 43.69 67.26
N ASP A 677 -21.42 43.60 66.35
CA ASP A 677 -21.03 42.41 65.58
C ASP A 677 -19.88 41.59 66.22
N GLY A 678 -19.07 42.22 67.08
CA GLY A 678 -17.91 41.66 67.75
C GLY A 678 -16.59 42.42 67.52
N TRP A 679 -16.56 43.39 66.59
CA TRP A 679 -15.39 44.16 66.15
C TRP A 679 -15.38 45.56 66.76
N ALA A 680 -14.19 46.11 66.99
CA ALA A 680 -14.05 47.34 67.78
C ALA A 680 -14.36 48.61 66.96
N ASP A 681 -14.98 49.65 67.56
CA ASP A 681 -15.30 50.93 66.86
C ASP A 681 -14.11 51.62 66.18
N SER A 682 -12.89 51.30 66.63
CA SER A 682 -11.63 51.85 66.10
C SER A 682 -11.06 51.04 64.95
N ASP A 683 -11.63 49.86 64.72
CA ASP A 683 -11.19 48.75 63.90
C ASP A 683 -12.34 48.31 62.96
N ASP A 684 -13.30 49.23 62.69
CA ASP A 684 -14.48 49.07 61.81
C ASP A 684 -14.52 50.18 60.74
N ASP A 685 -14.50 49.79 59.46
CA ASP A 685 -14.37 50.66 58.29
C ASP A 685 -15.68 50.87 57.50
N LEU A 686 -16.75 50.12 57.78
CA LEU A 686 -18.06 50.23 57.10
C LEU A 686 -19.26 50.49 58.07
N PRO A 687 -19.22 51.52 58.93
CA PRO A 687 -19.97 51.55 60.20
C PRO A 687 -21.49 51.88 60.07
N ASP A 688 -22.03 51.81 58.86
CA ASP A 688 -23.46 52.00 58.53
C ASP A 688 -24.09 50.70 57.94
N ASP A 689 -23.32 49.65 57.63
CA ASP A 689 -23.84 48.34 57.18
C ASP A 689 -23.56 47.25 58.23
N PRO A 690 -24.57 46.76 58.98
CA PRO A 690 -24.39 45.74 60.02
C PRO A 690 -24.13 44.32 59.48
N THR A 691 -23.75 44.21 58.21
CA THR A 691 -23.24 43.00 57.56
C THR A 691 -21.88 43.23 56.89
N GLN A 692 -21.26 44.41 57.04
CA GLN A 692 -19.93 44.74 56.56
C GLN A 692 -19.26 45.69 57.56
N TRP A 693 -18.19 45.26 58.21
CA TRP A 693 -17.49 46.03 59.26
C TRP A 693 -16.04 46.34 58.88
N ILE A 694 -15.56 45.90 57.71
CA ILE A 694 -14.20 46.14 57.24
C ILE A 694 -14.22 46.26 55.71
N ASP A 695 -13.42 47.20 55.20
CA ASP A 695 -13.24 47.64 53.81
C ASP A 695 -11.75 47.93 53.69
N THR A 696 -10.96 46.87 53.51
CA THR A 696 -9.51 46.93 53.78
C THR A 696 -8.75 47.77 52.72
N ASP A 697 -9.33 47.99 51.54
CA ASP A 697 -8.70 48.76 50.45
C ASP A 697 -9.39 50.08 50.04
N GLY A 698 -10.67 50.27 50.36
CA GLY A 698 -11.41 51.51 50.09
C GLY A 698 -11.98 51.64 48.67
N ASP A 699 -12.18 50.56 47.92
CA ASP A 699 -12.81 50.60 46.59
C ASP A 699 -14.33 50.86 46.64
N GLY A 700 -14.98 50.47 47.74
CA GLY A 700 -16.40 50.65 48.02
C GLY A 700 -17.25 49.38 48.12
N TYR A 701 -16.65 48.19 48.04
CA TYR A 701 -17.25 46.93 48.50
C TYR A 701 -16.80 46.62 49.96
N GLY A 702 -17.23 45.50 50.53
CA GLY A 702 -16.95 45.18 51.94
C GLY A 702 -16.58 43.72 52.18
N ASP A 703 -15.59 43.50 53.04
CA ASP A 703 -14.81 42.27 53.15
C ASP A 703 -15.60 41.03 53.63
N ASN A 704 -16.75 41.20 54.30
CA ASN A 704 -17.52 40.07 54.82
C ASN A 704 -18.34 39.39 53.71
N GLN A 705 -17.91 38.19 53.33
CA GLN A 705 -18.54 37.34 52.32
C GLN A 705 -20.02 36.99 52.57
N GLU A 706 -20.50 37.01 53.83
CA GLU A 706 -21.93 36.82 54.13
C GLU A 706 -22.78 38.11 54.00
N GLY A 707 -22.16 39.24 53.67
CA GLY A 707 -22.79 40.55 53.48
C GLY A 707 -23.46 40.74 52.11
N ASN A 708 -23.92 41.97 51.85
CA ASN A 708 -24.51 42.32 50.55
C ASN A 708 -23.42 42.85 49.62
N THR A 709 -23.36 42.34 48.39
CA THR A 709 -22.29 42.66 47.41
C THR A 709 -20.92 42.66 48.09
N PRO A 710 -20.51 41.50 48.65
CA PRO A 710 -19.22 41.41 49.31
C PRO A 710 -18.11 41.71 48.31
N ASP A 711 -17.06 42.32 48.83
CA ASP A 711 -15.81 42.40 48.10
C ASP A 711 -15.23 40.98 48.02
N HIS A 712 -14.97 40.50 46.82
CA HIS A 712 -14.33 39.21 46.60
C HIS A 712 -12.80 39.33 46.58
N CYS A 713 -12.26 40.56 46.55
CA CYS A 713 -10.85 40.88 46.73
C CYS A 713 -10.63 41.91 47.85
N PRO A 714 -11.08 41.66 49.10
CA PRO A 714 -11.14 42.61 50.24
C PRO A 714 -9.99 43.60 50.46
N THR A 715 -8.79 43.29 49.94
CA THR A 715 -7.54 44.01 50.22
C THR A 715 -6.87 44.61 48.98
N ILE A 716 -7.47 44.48 47.79
CA ILE A 716 -6.89 44.91 46.51
C ILE A 716 -7.94 45.61 45.62
N SER A 717 -8.03 46.93 45.79
CA SER A 717 -9.10 47.77 45.23
C SER A 717 -9.36 47.54 43.74
N GLY A 718 -10.59 47.16 43.38
CA GLY A 718 -10.92 46.67 42.05
C GLY A 718 -11.97 47.44 41.26
N THR A 719 -12.33 46.86 40.11
CA THR A 719 -13.38 47.38 39.21
C THR A 719 -14.22 46.31 38.50
N SER A 720 -13.93 45.02 38.68
CA SER A 720 -14.63 43.90 38.06
C SER A 720 -16.13 43.84 38.42
N VAL A 721 -16.95 43.28 37.51
CA VAL A 721 -18.43 43.29 37.63
C VAL A 721 -19.16 42.06 37.09
N LEU A 722 -18.48 41.14 36.39
CA LEU A 722 -19.12 40.00 35.71
C LEU A 722 -19.04 38.69 36.52
N ASP A 723 -17.90 38.43 37.15
CA ASP A 723 -17.57 37.26 37.95
C ASP A 723 -17.54 37.59 39.45
N ARG A 724 -16.50 38.30 39.90
CA ARG A 724 -16.22 38.72 41.26
C ARG A 724 -16.44 40.22 41.37
N TYR A 725 -17.03 40.69 42.47
CA TYR A 725 -17.22 42.12 42.71
C TYR A 725 -16.10 42.67 43.59
N GLY A 726 -15.52 43.81 43.21
CA GLY A 726 -14.45 44.49 43.96
C GLY A 726 -13.02 44.06 43.60
N CYS A 727 -12.87 43.19 42.60
CA CYS A 727 -11.57 42.66 42.21
C CYS A 727 -10.86 43.45 41.10
N PRO A 728 -9.51 43.39 41.02
CA PRO A 728 -8.77 44.05 39.97
C PRO A 728 -9.21 43.58 38.58
N ASP A 729 -9.43 44.54 37.69
CA ASP A 729 -9.85 44.38 36.29
C ASP A 729 -8.97 45.36 35.49
N PRO A 730 -7.80 44.92 34.97
CA PRO A 730 -6.78 45.84 34.50
C PRO A 730 -7.00 46.39 33.08
N ASP A 731 -7.73 45.68 32.21
CA ASP A 731 -8.04 46.07 30.83
C ASP A 731 -9.49 46.52 30.59
N MET A 732 -10.39 46.31 31.57
CA MET A 732 -11.77 46.80 31.62
C MET A 732 -12.77 46.04 30.74
N ASP A 733 -12.53 44.74 30.53
CA ASP A 733 -13.49 43.84 29.87
C ASP A 733 -14.68 43.50 30.80
N GLY A 734 -14.45 43.45 32.11
CA GLY A 734 -15.41 43.29 33.20
C GLY A 734 -15.24 42.05 34.08
N TYR A 735 -14.36 41.11 33.71
CA TYR A 735 -13.94 40.00 34.57
C TYR A 735 -12.82 40.43 35.53
N SER A 736 -12.57 39.63 36.57
CA SER A 736 -11.50 39.88 37.52
C SER A 736 -10.23 39.13 37.14
N SER A 737 -9.09 39.81 37.17
CA SER A 737 -7.79 39.14 37.03
C SER A 737 -7.64 38.05 38.09
N ALA A 738 -7.05 36.92 37.71
CA ALA A 738 -6.72 35.86 38.65
C ALA A 738 -5.91 36.39 39.85
N ASP A 739 -6.23 35.86 41.03
CA ASP A 739 -5.42 35.97 42.23
C ASP A 739 -5.36 34.63 42.96
N ASP A 740 -4.73 34.62 44.13
CA ASP A 740 -4.43 33.39 44.87
C ASP A 740 -5.69 32.64 45.37
N ASP A 741 -6.86 33.30 45.44
CA ASP A 741 -8.14 32.73 45.94
C ASP A 741 -9.19 32.48 44.82
N TRP A 742 -8.96 33.00 43.60
CA TRP A 742 -9.79 32.78 42.42
C TRP A 742 -8.87 32.65 41.21
N SER A 743 -8.58 31.40 40.86
CA SER A 743 -7.72 31.07 39.74
C SER A 743 -8.47 31.20 38.41
N VAL A 744 -7.74 31.14 37.30
CA VAL A 744 -8.33 31.04 35.95
C VAL A 744 -9.33 29.88 35.89
N GLY A 745 -8.98 28.71 36.43
CA GLY A 745 -9.85 27.53 36.53
C GLY A 745 -11.10 27.70 37.42
N ASP A 746 -11.15 28.69 38.31
CA ASP A 746 -12.36 29.06 39.06
C ASP A 746 -13.30 29.99 38.25
N GLY A 747 -12.81 30.54 37.14
CA GLY A 747 -13.50 31.52 36.30
C GLY A 747 -12.95 32.94 36.44
N ALA A 748 -11.67 33.11 36.80
CA ALA A 748 -10.98 34.38 36.66
C ALA A 748 -10.62 34.66 35.20
N ASP A 749 -10.36 35.93 34.91
CA ASP A 749 -9.81 36.36 33.63
C ASP A 749 -8.41 35.76 33.39
N ALA A 750 -8.34 34.90 32.37
CA ALA A 750 -7.12 34.27 31.87
C ALA A 750 -6.14 35.27 31.23
N PHE A 751 -6.64 36.39 30.68
CA PHE A 751 -5.84 37.36 29.93
C PHE A 751 -6.00 38.80 30.46
N PRO A 752 -5.52 39.14 31.69
CA PRO A 752 -5.72 40.44 32.35
C PRO A 752 -5.10 41.69 31.71
N THR A 753 -4.74 41.63 30.43
CA THR A 753 -4.25 42.75 29.63
C THR A 753 -4.76 42.78 28.18
N ASP A 754 -5.60 41.82 27.73
CA ASP A 754 -6.19 41.83 26.38
C ASP A 754 -7.73 41.85 26.44
N ASP A 755 -8.31 43.01 26.08
CA ASP A 755 -9.75 43.32 26.04
C ASP A 755 -10.59 42.49 25.06
N THR A 756 -10.06 41.36 24.59
CA THR A 756 -10.67 40.45 23.61
C THR A 756 -10.67 38.98 24.05
N GLN A 757 -9.96 38.62 25.13
CA GLN A 757 -9.86 37.27 25.69
C GLN A 757 -10.06 37.29 27.21
N TRP A 758 -10.70 36.25 27.77
CA TRP A 758 -10.97 36.15 29.22
C TRP A 758 -11.16 34.70 29.71
N SER A 759 -10.90 33.72 28.84
CA SER A 759 -11.11 32.29 29.08
C SER A 759 -10.03 31.52 28.33
N ASP A 760 -9.42 30.58 29.04
CA ASP A 760 -8.36 29.66 28.63
C ASP A 760 -8.72 28.35 29.33
N TRP A 761 -9.29 27.40 28.59
CA TRP A 761 -9.97 26.24 29.19
C TRP A 761 -9.02 25.06 29.48
N ASP A 762 -7.94 24.97 28.72
CA ASP A 762 -6.88 23.98 28.82
C ASP A 762 -5.59 24.51 29.45
N GLU A 763 -5.53 25.82 29.75
CA GLU A 763 -4.47 26.52 30.50
C GLU A 763 -3.15 26.65 29.72
N ASP A 764 -3.24 26.87 28.41
CA ASP A 764 -2.09 26.88 27.50
C ASP A 764 -1.57 28.28 27.12
N GLY A 765 -2.33 29.33 27.44
CA GLY A 765 -2.00 30.72 27.15
C GLY A 765 -2.53 31.26 25.83
N PHE A 766 -3.45 30.57 25.17
CA PHE A 766 -4.24 31.06 24.03
C PHE A 766 -5.72 31.17 24.38
N GLY A 767 -6.41 32.13 23.76
CA GLY A 767 -7.73 32.54 24.24
C GLY A 767 -8.89 31.86 23.52
N ASP A 768 -9.82 31.28 24.28
CA ASP A 768 -10.98 30.55 23.78
C ASP A 768 -11.89 31.37 22.83
N ASN A 769 -11.94 32.70 23.00
CA ASN A 769 -12.84 33.53 22.20
C ASN A 769 -12.34 33.59 20.76
N TYR A 770 -13.25 33.43 19.81
CA TYR A 770 -12.90 33.24 18.41
C TYR A 770 -13.58 34.24 17.48
N GLY A 771 -12.83 34.72 16.49
CA GLY A 771 -13.26 35.63 15.43
C GLY A 771 -13.00 35.08 14.02
N ASN A 772 -12.26 33.97 13.88
CA ASN A 772 -11.93 33.36 12.59
C ASN A 772 -13.19 32.86 11.85
N LEU A 773 -13.53 33.53 10.75
CA LEU A 773 -14.71 33.23 9.94
C LEU A 773 -14.60 31.95 9.09
N SER A 774 -13.42 31.31 9.04
CA SER A 774 -13.21 30.03 8.36
C SER A 774 -13.63 28.83 9.22
N TRP A 775 -13.66 28.97 10.55
CA TRP A 775 -14.04 27.93 11.50
C TRP A 775 -15.57 27.76 11.62
N ILE A 776 -16.24 27.60 10.48
CA ILE A 776 -17.71 27.50 10.40
C ILE A 776 -18.28 26.20 10.98
N ASP A 777 -17.44 25.17 11.10
CA ASP A 777 -17.77 23.84 11.63
C ASP A 777 -17.20 23.62 13.05
N ARG A 778 -16.76 24.68 13.77
CA ARG A 778 -16.32 24.60 15.18
C ARG A 778 -17.39 23.92 16.04
N ASN A 779 -16.95 23.02 16.92
CA ASN A 779 -17.84 22.24 17.79
C ASN A 779 -18.67 23.18 18.70
N GLN A 780 -19.99 22.98 18.74
CA GLN A 780 -20.91 23.82 19.53
C GLN A 780 -20.77 23.66 21.05
N ASN A 781 -20.00 22.66 21.49
CA ASN A 781 -19.71 22.39 22.89
C ASN A 781 -18.31 22.87 23.32
N TRP A 782 -17.48 23.39 22.40
CA TRP A 782 -16.19 23.99 22.77
C TRP A 782 -16.39 25.32 23.51
N PRO A 783 -15.50 25.65 24.47
CA PRO A 783 -15.56 26.89 25.26
C PRO A 783 -15.30 28.15 24.42
N GLY A 784 -15.40 29.33 25.04
CA GLY A 784 -15.25 30.63 24.37
C GLY A 784 -16.48 31.15 23.63
N GLU A 785 -16.58 32.47 23.54
CA GLU A 785 -17.64 33.16 22.77
C GLU A 785 -17.13 33.70 21.43
N TYR A 786 -18.04 33.83 20.45
CA TYR A 786 -17.69 34.48 19.18
C TYR A 786 -17.49 35.99 19.38
N TYR A 787 -16.25 36.44 19.29
CA TYR A 787 -15.88 37.85 19.32
C TYR A 787 -15.08 38.23 18.08
N GLN A 788 -15.69 39.05 17.20
CA GLN A 788 -15.16 39.42 15.88
C GLN A 788 -13.80 40.17 15.86
N TYR A 789 -13.22 40.46 17.03
CA TYR A 789 -11.94 41.14 17.21
C TYR A 789 -10.97 40.37 18.11
N ALA A 790 -11.32 39.14 18.49
CA ALA A 790 -10.46 38.24 19.24
C ALA A 790 -9.10 38.10 18.56
N ARG A 791 -8.05 38.13 19.38
CA ARG A 791 -6.64 37.93 18.99
C ARG A 791 -6.10 36.73 19.72
N ASP A 792 -5.01 36.19 19.21
CA ASP A 792 -4.28 35.10 19.84
C ASP A 792 -5.25 33.97 20.26
N GLN A 793 -6.15 33.65 19.31
CA GLN A 793 -7.32 32.78 19.49
C GLN A 793 -6.86 31.34 19.41
N ASP A 794 -7.32 30.52 20.33
CA ASP A 794 -7.00 29.11 20.31
C ASP A 794 -7.83 28.32 19.27
N ALA A 795 -7.13 27.44 18.54
CA ALA A 795 -7.65 26.50 17.58
C ALA A 795 -8.02 25.13 18.20
N CYS A 796 -7.46 24.76 19.35
CA CYS A 796 -7.64 23.46 20.03
C CYS A 796 -8.16 23.53 21.50
N PRO A 797 -9.26 24.28 21.80
CA PRO A 797 -9.70 24.78 23.14
C PRO A 797 -10.29 23.73 24.10
N THR A 798 -9.63 22.59 24.15
CA THR A 798 -9.85 21.43 25.03
C THR A 798 -8.60 20.57 25.20
N LEU A 799 -7.46 20.93 24.58
CA LEU A 799 -6.20 20.19 24.52
C LEU A 799 -5.02 21.17 24.55
N PRO A 800 -4.28 21.31 25.67
CA PRO A 800 -3.28 22.37 25.83
C PRO A 800 -2.16 22.28 24.80
N GLY A 801 -1.77 23.42 24.25
CA GLY A 801 -0.79 23.52 23.17
C GLY A 801 0.15 24.72 23.23
N ASN A 802 1.18 24.65 22.40
CA ASN A 802 2.15 25.73 22.20
C ASN A 802 2.41 26.05 20.73
N SER A 803 1.66 25.42 19.80
CA SER A 803 1.75 25.73 18.37
C SER A 803 1.48 27.21 18.11
N TRP A 804 2.15 27.77 17.12
CA TRP A 804 2.02 29.18 16.75
C TRP A 804 2.12 29.46 15.23
N GLN A 805 2.37 28.44 14.41
CA GLN A 805 2.48 28.56 12.95
C GLN A 805 1.11 28.59 12.26
N ASP A 806 1.05 29.19 11.06
CA ASP A 806 -0.12 29.26 10.16
C ASP A 806 -1.46 29.72 10.78
N ASP A 807 -1.40 30.58 11.80
CA ASP A 807 -2.55 31.05 12.62
C ASP A 807 -3.30 29.90 13.35
N ILE A 808 -2.65 28.73 13.53
CA ILE A 808 -3.10 27.62 14.38
C ILE A 808 -2.36 27.73 15.71
N LEU A 809 -2.95 28.48 16.62
CA LEU A 809 -2.45 28.72 17.96
C LEU A 809 -3.08 27.72 18.93
N GLY A 810 -2.34 27.35 19.99
CA GLY A 810 -2.87 26.56 21.12
C GLY A 810 -3.17 25.08 20.85
N CYS A 811 -2.58 24.49 19.82
CA CYS A 811 -2.64 23.05 19.62
C CYS A 811 -1.36 22.37 20.13
N PRO A 812 -1.43 21.10 20.58
CA PRO A 812 -0.26 20.34 21.02
C PRO A 812 0.86 20.37 19.99
N ASP A 813 2.05 20.73 20.45
CA ASP A 813 3.30 20.92 19.70
C ASP A 813 4.40 20.28 20.58
N SER A 814 4.66 19.01 20.31
CA SER A 814 5.33 18.08 21.22
C SER A 814 6.85 18.29 21.32
N ASP A 815 7.47 18.96 20.35
CA ASP A 815 8.89 19.30 20.36
C ASP A 815 9.17 20.81 20.48
N GLY A 816 8.22 21.67 20.14
CA GLY A 816 8.30 23.12 20.28
C GLY A 816 8.85 23.86 19.06
N ASP A 817 8.83 23.26 17.86
CA ASP A 817 9.17 23.94 16.61
C ASP A 817 8.15 25.07 16.26
N GLY A 818 6.88 24.88 16.64
CA GLY A 818 5.77 25.81 16.41
C GLY A 818 4.63 25.30 15.53
N TRP A 819 4.78 24.19 14.83
CA TRP A 819 3.66 23.51 14.16
C TRP A 819 2.86 22.67 15.17
N ALA A 820 1.61 22.37 14.83
CA ALA A 820 0.78 21.51 15.68
C ALA A 820 0.98 20.06 15.26
N ASN A 821 1.00 19.12 16.20
CA ASN A 821 1.26 17.68 15.99
C ASN A 821 0.42 17.00 14.88
N PHE A 822 -0.72 17.58 14.47
CA PHE A 822 -1.58 17.05 13.40
C PHE A 822 -1.32 17.67 12.01
N MET A 823 -0.44 18.67 11.94
CA MET A 823 0.07 19.34 10.74
C MET A 823 1.58 19.15 10.56
N ASP A 824 2.21 18.50 11.54
CA ASP A 824 3.64 18.25 11.62
C ASP A 824 3.90 16.78 11.29
N ALA A 825 4.84 16.52 10.38
CA ALA A 825 5.24 15.16 9.99
C ALA A 825 6.19 14.50 11.00
N PHE A 826 6.93 15.29 11.79
CA PHE A 826 7.89 14.82 12.78
C PHE A 826 7.66 15.50 14.15
N PRO A 827 6.53 15.26 14.86
CA PRO A 827 6.18 15.95 16.12
C PRO A 827 7.10 15.67 17.33
N ALA A 828 8.30 15.17 17.10
CA ALA A 828 9.34 14.92 18.09
C ALA A 828 10.72 15.49 17.69
N ASP A 829 10.88 16.12 16.51
CA ASP A 829 12.13 16.78 16.09
C ASP A 829 11.95 18.30 15.88
N PRO A 830 12.39 19.15 16.83
CA PRO A 830 12.14 20.59 16.82
C PRO A 830 12.97 21.37 15.78
N ASN A 831 13.51 20.70 14.77
CA ASN A 831 14.24 21.30 13.65
C ASN A 831 13.49 21.14 12.32
N GLU A 832 12.57 20.19 12.22
CA GLU A 832 11.99 19.73 10.98
C GLU A 832 10.52 19.33 11.18
N TYR A 833 9.61 19.89 10.37
CA TYR A 833 8.16 19.68 10.48
C TYR A 833 7.53 19.17 9.18
N LEU A 834 8.34 19.08 8.12
CA LEU A 834 7.91 18.89 6.75
C LEU A 834 8.55 17.62 6.19
N ASP A 835 7.67 16.73 5.77
CA ASP A 835 7.94 15.56 4.94
C ASP A 835 7.20 15.79 3.62
N SER A 836 7.92 16.26 2.60
CA SER A 836 7.32 16.72 1.34
C SER A 836 6.88 15.57 0.43
N ASP A 837 7.39 14.35 0.62
CA ASP A 837 7.08 13.17 -0.19
C ASP A 837 6.56 11.94 0.61
N GLY A 838 6.72 11.92 1.92
CA GLY A 838 6.10 10.99 2.86
C GLY A 838 6.98 9.81 3.27
N ASP A 839 8.30 9.92 3.21
CA ASP A 839 9.23 8.80 3.44
C ASP A 839 9.71 8.61 4.89
N GLY A 840 9.38 9.55 5.78
CA GLY A 840 9.79 9.51 7.18
C GLY A 840 11.22 10.02 7.44
N ILE A 841 11.86 10.64 6.44
CA ILE A 841 13.06 11.46 6.59
C ILE A 841 12.67 12.92 6.30
N ALA A 842 13.08 13.82 7.19
CA ALA A 842 12.73 15.23 7.06
C ALA A 842 13.43 15.93 5.88
N ASP A 843 12.72 16.88 5.23
CA ASP A 843 13.22 17.71 4.13
C ASP A 843 14.62 18.35 4.34
N GLY A 844 15.01 18.62 5.60
CA GLY A 844 16.32 19.19 5.94
C GLY A 844 17.46 18.18 6.18
N TYR A 845 17.12 16.90 6.34
CA TYR A 845 18.05 15.76 6.47
C TYR A 845 18.09 14.87 5.22
N ASP A 846 17.01 14.84 4.45
CA ASP A 846 16.92 14.14 3.17
C ASP A 846 17.73 14.86 2.06
N GLU A 847 18.49 14.09 1.27
CA GLU A 847 19.20 14.58 0.08
C GLU A 847 18.32 14.56 -1.21
N CYS A 848 17.09 14.01 -1.14
CA CYS A 848 16.06 13.90 -2.18
C CYS A 848 14.61 14.45 -1.89
N PRO A 849 14.35 15.61 -1.20
CA PRO A 849 13.03 15.98 -0.59
C PRO A 849 11.76 16.19 -1.44
N ASP A 850 11.75 15.74 -2.70
CA ASP A 850 10.58 15.71 -3.57
C ASP A 850 10.31 14.26 -4.07
N PHE A 851 11.04 13.25 -3.58
CA PHE A 851 11.16 11.90 -4.13
C PHE A 851 11.50 10.82 -3.07
N TYR A 852 10.46 10.32 -2.38
CA TYR A 852 10.47 9.21 -1.42
C TYR A 852 11.65 8.22 -1.62
N GLY A 853 12.48 8.08 -0.60
CA GLY A 853 13.63 7.21 -0.56
C GLY A 853 13.77 6.41 0.74
N ASN A 854 14.87 5.65 0.84
CA ASN A 854 15.21 4.89 2.06
C ASN A 854 16.68 4.45 2.12
N SER A 855 17.54 5.04 1.29
CA SER A 855 18.99 4.81 1.34
C SER A 855 19.60 5.35 2.63
N THR A 856 20.67 4.70 3.11
CA THR A 856 21.29 4.95 4.43
C THR A 856 22.82 4.99 4.44
N GLU A 857 23.50 4.50 3.41
CA GLU A 857 24.97 4.29 3.42
C GLU A 857 25.77 5.36 2.65
N ASP A 858 25.21 6.01 1.62
CA ASP A 858 25.93 7.03 0.84
C ASP A 858 25.22 8.37 0.60
N VAL A 859 23.91 8.36 0.38
CA VAL A 859 23.06 9.53 0.10
C VAL A 859 21.72 9.30 0.79
N GLU A 860 21.50 9.88 1.98
CA GLU A 860 20.35 9.56 2.86
C GLU A 860 19.02 10.11 2.31
N GLY A 861 17.93 9.31 2.40
CA GLY A 861 16.58 9.67 1.93
C GLY A 861 16.35 9.67 0.42
N CYS A 862 17.31 9.18 -0.36
CA CYS A 862 17.15 8.99 -1.80
C CYS A 862 16.60 7.58 -2.16
N PRO A 863 16.10 7.41 -3.40
CA PRO A 863 15.70 6.10 -3.89
C PRO A 863 16.86 5.10 -3.85
N ASP A 864 16.61 3.98 -3.17
CA ASP A 864 17.40 2.74 -3.15
C ASP A 864 16.43 1.63 -3.58
N PHE A 865 16.64 1.09 -4.79
CA PHE A 865 15.67 0.18 -5.41
C PHE A 865 15.73 -1.25 -4.86
N ASP A 866 16.88 -1.70 -4.33
CA ASP A 866 17.05 -3.09 -3.89
C ASP A 866 17.25 -3.27 -2.37
N GLY A 867 17.43 -2.17 -1.65
CA GLY A 867 17.37 -2.07 -0.20
C GLY A 867 18.67 -2.48 0.51
N ASP A 868 19.83 -2.29 -0.13
CA ASP A 868 21.14 -2.55 0.49
C ASP A 868 21.74 -1.35 1.23
N GLY A 869 21.07 -0.20 1.14
CA GLY A 869 21.44 1.06 1.78
C GLY A 869 22.13 2.05 0.84
N TRP A 870 22.61 1.64 -0.34
CA TRP A 870 23.28 2.52 -1.30
C TRP A 870 22.29 3.08 -2.31
N ALA A 871 22.24 4.40 -2.48
CA ALA A 871 21.26 5.03 -3.35
C ALA A 871 21.54 4.79 -4.85
N ASP A 872 20.46 4.80 -5.63
CA ASP A 872 20.48 4.63 -7.08
C ASP A 872 21.28 5.75 -7.80
N PRO A 873 22.09 5.42 -8.81
CA PRO A 873 22.58 6.40 -9.76
C PRO A 873 21.42 7.08 -10.52
N PRO A 874 21.49 8.41 -10.75
CA PRO A 874 22.70 9.21 -10.78
C PRO A 874 23.06 9.94 -9.48
N THR A 875 22.27 9.73 -8.41
CA THR A 875 22.45 10.48 -7.16
C THR A 875 23.41 9.74 -6.23
N GLY A 876 23.14 8.46 -5.96
CA GLY A 876 24.05 7.59 -5.22
C GLY A 876 25.07 6.85 -6.08
N THR A 877 25.72 5.88 -5.47
CA THR A 877 26.94 5.24 -5.97
C THR A 877 26.85 3.73 -6.15
N ASP A 878 25.69 3.13 -5.91
CA ASP A 878 25.45 1.73 -6.24
C ASP A 878 25.71 1.47 -7.74
N TRP A 879 26.52 0.45 -8.03
CA TRP A 879 26.80 0.01 -9.39
C TRP A 879 25.69 -0.85 -9.99
N ASN A 880 24.92 -1.59 -9.18
CA ASN A 880 23.88 -2.50 -9.64
C ASN A 880 22.60 -2.44 -8.78
N PRO A 881 21.72 -1.43 -9.02
CA PRO A 881 20.41 -1.22 -8.36
C PRO A 881 19.34 -2.28 -8.63
N SER A 882 19.71 -3.54 -8.58
CA SER A 882 18.85 -4.71 -8.78
C SER A 882 19.40 -5.97 -8.12
N ASP A 883 20.49 -5.87 -7.36
CA ASP A 883 21.14 -6.96 -6.64
C ASP A 883 21.80 -6.39 -5.38
N SER A 884 21.01 -6.33 -4.30
CA SER A 884 21.36 -5.87 -2.94
C SER A 884 22.51 -6.62 -2.26
N THR A 885 23.20 -7.46 -3.01
CA THR A 885 24.41 -8.15 -2.59
C THR A 885 25.66 -7.69 -3.36
N GLN A 886 25.55 -6.78 -4.35
CA GLN A 886 26.59 -6.42 -5.31
C GLN A 886 26.65 -4.92 -5.67
N TRP A 887 26.77 -4.05 -4.68
CA TRP A 887 26.91 -2.59 -4.86
C TRP A 887 28.15 -2.10 -5.63
N ALA A 888 29.05 -2.98 -6.09
CA ALA A 888 30.31 -2.60 -6.75
C ALA A 888 30.87 -3.63 -7.74
N ASP A 889 31.39 -3.14 -8.88
CA ASP A 889 32.26 -3.83 -9.84
C ASP A 889 33.55 -3.00 -10.02
N SER A 890 34.68 -3.51 -9.53
CA SER A 890 35.96 -2.78 -9.53
C SER A 890 36.67 -2.75 -10.88
N ASP A 891 36.39 -3.67 -11.81
CA ASP A 891 37.16 -3.80 -13.05
C ASP A 891 36.35 -3.68 -14.36
N GLY A 892 35.03 -3.72 -14.25
CA GLY A 892 34.06 -3.37 -15.30
C GLY A 892 33.68 -4.53 -16.21
N ASP A 893 33.80 -5.77 -15.75
CA ASP A 893 33.49 -6.97 -16.55
C ASP A 893 32.04 -7.47 -16.41
N GLY A 894 31.31 -6.97 -15.40
CA GLY A 894 29.91 -7.32 -15.13
C GLY A 894 29.70 -8.40 -14.06
N TYR A 895 30.73 -8.82 -13.33
CA TYR A 895 30.60 -9.63 -12.12
C TYR A 895 30.90 -8.78 -10.87
N GLY A 896 30.08 -8.93 -9.83
CA GLY A 896 30.18 -8.08 -8.64
C GLY A 896 31.33 -8.48 -7.70
N ASP A 897 31.94 -7.47 -7.07
CA ASP A 897 33.11 -7.59 -6.20
C ASP A 897 32.85 -8.38 -4.91
N ASN A 898 31.60 -8.43 -4.42
CA ASN A 898 31.28 -9.02 -3.12
C ASN A 898 31.32 -10.55 -3.22
N PRO A 899 32.26 -11.24 -2.53
CA PRO A 899 32.43 -12.68 -2.64
C PRO A 899 31.30 -13.50 -2.02
N GLU A 900 30.41 -12.88 -1.23
CA GLU A 900 29.24 -13.52 -0.63
C GLU A 900 27.92 -13.18 -1.37
N GLY A 901 27.97 -12.28 -2.36
CA GLY A 901 26.81 -11.89 -3.16
C GLY A 901 26.54 -12.78 -4.37
N THR A 902 25.55 -12.41 -5.17
CA THR A 902 25.12 -13.14 -6.37
C THR A 902 26.19 -13.06 -7.46
N ASN A 903 26.42 -14.17 -8.18
CA ASN A 903 27.43 -14.29 -9.24
C ASN A 903 28.78 -13.60 -8.92
N PRO A 904 29.41 -13.92 -7.77
CA PRO A 904 30.55 -13.16 -7.27
C PRO A 904 31.76 -13.38 -8.17
N ASP A 905 32.48 -12.31 -8.50
CA ASP A 905 33.66 -12.43 -9.35
C ASP A 905 34.74 -13.29 -8.64
N SER A 906 35.10 -14.41 -9.26
CA SER A 906 36.19 -15.26 -8.78
C SER A 906 37.57 -14.65 -9.06
N CYS A 907 37.61 -13.56 -9.84
CA CYS A 907 38.78 -12.87 -10.35
C CYS A 907 38.77 -11.33 -10.15
N ALA A 908 37.84 -10.72 -9.39
CA ALA A 908 37.50 -9.29 -9.05
C ALA A 908 38.43 -8.08 -9.37
N ASN A 909 39.47 -8.25 -10.17
CA ASN A 909 40.56 -7.35 -10.52
C ASN A 909 41.23 -7.78 -11.87
N GLU A 910 40.75 -8.83 -12.54
CA GLU A 910 41.22 -9.36 -13.83
C GLU A 910 40.04 -9.78 -14.75
N SER A 911 39.28 -8.78 -15.19
CA SER A 911 38.18 -8.82 -16.17
C SER A 911 38.14 -10.07 -17.07
N GLY A 912 37.09 -10.86 -16.93
CA GLY A 912 36.90 -12.13 -17.61
C GLY A 912 35.45 -12.37 -18.02
N TYR A 913 35.21 -13.54 -18.59
CA TYR A 913 33.89 -13.92 -19.12
C TYR A 913 33.56 -15.40 -18.91
N SER A 914 34.35 -16.14 -18.11
CA SER A 914 34.04 -17.52 -17.77
C SER A 914 32.74 -17.60 -16.95
N PHE A 915 31.88 -18.55 -17.28
CA PHE A 915 30.57 -18.73 -16.64
C PHE A 915 30.24 -20.20 -16.30
N GLN A 916 31.14 -21.14 -16.60
CA GLN A 916 30.99 -22.56 -16.32
C GLN A 916 32.06 -23.08 -15.35
N GLY A 917 31.76 -24.22 -14.71
CA GLY A 917 32.67 -24.86 -13.76
C GLY A 917 32.78 -24.21 -12.38
N GLY A 918 32.00 -23.15 -12.11
CA GLY A 918 31.98 -22.46 -10.81
C GLY A 918 33.14 -21.49 -10.59
N ILE A 919 33.72 -20.98 -11.69
CA ILE A 919 34.71 -19.90 -11.71
C ILE A 919 34.14 -18.81 -12.62
N LEU A 920 33.65 -17.72 -12.02
CA LEU A 920 32.98 -16.60 -12.70
C LEU A 920 33.94 -15.42 -12.86
N GLY A 921 33.73 -14.55 -13.86
CA GLY A 921 34.54 -13.34 -14.12
C GLY A 921 36.03 -13.57 -14.43
N CYS A 922 36.43 -14.81 -14.73
CA CYS A 922 37.81 -15.12 -15.09
C CYS A 922 38.02 -15.28 -16.61
N LEU A 923 39.28 -15.26 -17.05
CA LEU A 923 39.65 -15.36 -18.46
C LEU A 923 39.23 -16.71 -19.09
N ASP A 924 38.51 -16.62 -20.21
CA ASP A 924 38.16 -17.68 -21.15
C ASP A 924 38.70 -17.26 -22.54
N SER A 925 39.64 -18.04 -23.07
CA SER A 925 40.40 -17.71 -24.30
C SER A 925 39.73 -18.13 -25.61
N ASP A 926 38.77 -19.07 -25.60
CA ASP A 926 38.13 -19.60 -26.82
C ASP A 926 36.59 -19.46 -26.86
N ASN A 927 36.02 -18.92 -25.79
CA ASN A 927 34.62 -18.57 -25.59
C ASN A 927 33.65 -19.76 -25.52
N ASP A 928 34.07 -20.87 -24.92
CA ASP A 928 33.20 -22.02 -24.64
C ASP A 928 32.50 -21.96 -23.26
N GLY A 929 32.95 -21.04 -22.40
CA GLY A 929 32.40 -20.73 -21.08
C GLY A 929 33.22 -21.26 -19.90
N TRP A 930 34.17 -22.17 -20.12
CA TRP A 930 35.07 -22.64 -19.06
C TRP A 930 36.28 -21.72 -18.93
N ALA A 931 36.66 -21.36 -17.70
CA ALA A 931 37.86 -20.57 -17.48
C ALA A 931 39.12 -21.36 -17.93
N ASP A 932 40.10 -20.67 -18.53
CA ASP A 932 41.41 -21.22 -18.94
C ASP A 932 42.12 -22.02 -17.83
N LEU A 933 41.77 -21.73 -16.57
CA LEU A 933 42.29 -22.36 -15.36
C LEU A 933 41.81 -23.81 -15.15
N ILE A 934 40.62 -24.15 -15.67
CA ILE A 934 39.93 -25.43 -15.45
C ILE A 934 39.62 -26.21 -16.72
N ASP A 935 39.70 -25.58 -17.89
CA ASP A 935 39.54 -26.24 -19.19
C ASP A 935 40.77 -27.11 -19.58
N ALA A 936 40.50 -28.32 -20.09
CA ALA A 936 41.49 -29.25 -20.64
C ALA A 936 41.98 -28.85 -22.06
N PHE A 937 41.22 -28.07 -22.84
CA PHE A 937 41.59 -27.59 -24.17
C PHE A 937 41.25 -26.09 -24.43
N PRO A 938 41.87 -25.11 -23.72
CA PRO A 938 41.55 -23.65 -23.75
C PRO A 938 41.72 -22.86 -25.08
N GLU A 939 41.78 -23.56 -26.21
CA GLU A 939 41.99 -23.04 -27.56
C GLU A 939 41.14 -23.84 -28.61
N GLU A 940 40.18 -24.65 -28.15
CA GLU A 940 39.28 -25.49 -28.95
C GLU A 940 37.89 -25.65 -28.28
N SER A 941 37.05 -24.63 -28.44
CA SER A 941 35.68 -24.46 -27.88
C SER A 941 34.61 -25.50 -28.26
N SER A 942 35.03 -26.68 -28.69
CA SER A 942 34.19 -27.86 -28.84
C SER A 942 34.53 -28.99 -27.87
N GLN A 943 35.56 -28.83 -27.02
CA GLN A 943 36.03 -29.81 -26.05
C GLN A 943 36.56 -29.12 -24.78
N TRP A 944 35.93 -29.34 -23.63
CA TRP A 944 36.38 -28.77 -22.34
C TRP A 944 36.91 -29.81 -21.33
N ASN A 945 36.73 -31.10 -21.62
CA ASN A 945 37.04 -32.20 -20.69
C ASN A 945 37.65 -33.42 -21.40
N ASP A 946 38.61 -34.08 -20.73
CA ASP A 946 39.32 -35.29 -21.17
C ASP A 946 39.38 -36.25 -19.97
N THR A 947 38.44 -37.21 -19.89
CA THR A 947 38.24 -38.04 -18.69
C THR A 947 39.35 -39.09 -18.51
N ASP A 948 39.95 -39.59 -19.59
CA ASP A 948 40.97 -40.65 -19.51
C ASP A 948 42.41 -40.19 -19.82
N GLY A 949 42.57 -38.97 -20.33
CA GLY A 949 43.84 -38.29 -20.54
C GLY A 949 44.58 -38.72 -21.82
N ASP A 950 43.89 -39.29 -22.81
CA ASP A 950 44.50 -39.68 -24.09
C ASP A 950 44.63 -38.52 -25.12
N GLY A 951 43.99 -37.37 -24.84
CA GLY A 951 44.03 -36.15 -25.65
C GLY A 951 42.95 -36.07 -26.72
N PHE A 952 41.91 -36.91 -26.66
CA PHE A 952 40.66 -36.77 -27.41
C PHE A 952 39.58 -36.37 -26.40
N GLY A 953 38.82 -35.30 -26.67
CA GLY A 953 37.87 -34.78 -25.70
C GLY A 953 36.57 -35.59 -25.63
N ASP A 954 35.95 -35.60 -24.44
CA ASP A 954 34.78 -36.44 -24.13
C ASP A 954 33.51 -36.05 -24.89
N ASN A 955 33.42 -34.81 -25.40
CA ASN A 955 32.24 -34.34 -26.09
C ASN A 955 32.14 -35.01 -27.46
N LEU A 956 31.26 -36.01 -27.58
CA LEU A 956 30.99 -36.80 -28.80
C LEU A 956 30.64 -35.97 -30.05
N ASN A 957 30.19 -34.72 -29.87
CA ASN A 957 29.88 -33.81 -30.98
C ASN A 957 31.04 -32.83 -31.28
N GLY A 958 32.05 -32.78 -30.43
CA GLY A 958 33.22 -31.94 -30.56
C GLY A 958 34.21 -32.43 -31.61
N LYS A 959 35.23 -31.61 -31.86
CA LYS A 959 36.33 -31.95 -32.76
C LYS A 959 37.20 -33.03 -32.12
N ASP A 960 37.65 -33.99 -32.93
CA ASP A 960 38.49 -35.12 -32.50
C ASP A 960 37.97 -35.76 -31.20
N ALA A 961 36.66 -36.01 -31.14
CA ALA A 961 35.97 -36.61 -30.00
C ALA A 961 36.31 -38.09 -29.78
N ASP A 962 36.30 -38.53 -28.53
CA ASP A 962 36.46 -39.94 -28.18
C ASP A 962 35.15 -40.72 -28.24
N GLU A 963 35.13 -41.85 -28.97
CA GLU A 963 34.00 -42.79 -28.96
C GLU A 963 34.01 -43.71 -27.71
N CYS A 964 35.06 -43.67 -26.88
CA CYS A 964 35.24 -44.50 -25.69
C CYS A 964 35.76 -43.75 -24.41
N PRO A 965 35.12 -42.67 -23.91
CA PRO A 965 35.68 -41.72 -22.90
C PRO A 965 36.18 -42.27 -21.54
N ASP A 966 36.04 -43.57 -21.28
CA ASP A 966 36.55 -44.27 -20.09
C ASP A 966 37.82 -45.13 -20.40
N VAL A 967 38.31 -45.17 -21.65
CA VAL A 967 39.21 -46.24 -22.15
C VAL A 967 40.29 -45.73 -23.14
N ALA A 968 41.34 -45.15 -22.58
CA ALA A 968 42.46 -44.51 -23.28
C ALA A 968 42.87 -45.20 -24.59
N GLY A 969 42.62 -44.49 -25.69
CA GLY A 969 42.82 -44.92 -27.05
C GLY A 969 44.26 -44.83 -27.54
N VAL A 970 44.45 -45.15 -28.83
CA VAL A 970 45.69 -44.83 -29.55
C VAL A 970 45.42 -44.47 -31.00
N ALA A 971 45.65 -43.20 -31.33
CA ALA A 971 45.36 -42.53 -32.59
C ALA A 971 45.55 -43.36 -33.88
N LYS A 972 44.48 -44.03 -34.32
CA LYS A 972 44.22 -44.30 -35.75
C LYS A 972 42.82 -44.69 -36.19
N GLN A 973 41.88 -44.87 -35.26
CA GLN A 973 40.44 -44.96 -35.54
C GLN A 973 39.68 -44.69 -34.24
N ASN A 974 39.17 -43.46 -34.11
CA ASN A 974 38.05 -43.08 -33.24
C ASN A 974 38.10 -43.62 -31.79
N GLY A 975 39.22 -43.44 -31.07
CA GLY A 975 39.36 -43.90 -29.67
C GLY A 975 39.46 -45.42 -29.43
N CYS A 976 38.52 -46.20 -29.97
CA CYS A 976 38.18 -47.55 -29.51
C CYS A 976 38.97 -48.72 -30.16
N GLU A 977 39.82 -49.37 -29.35
CA GLU A 977 40.34 -50.78 -29.35
C GLU A 977 40.81 -51.55 -30.64
N ALA A 978 41.62 -52.61 -30.43
CA ALA A 978 42.24 -53.42 -31.49
C ALA A 978 41.96 -54.94 -31.39
N VAL A 979 41.49 -55.53 -32.51
CA VAL A 979 41.01 -56.93 -32.62
C VAL A 979 42.11 -58.02 -32.56
N VAL A 980 41.82 -59.17 -31.94
CA VAL A 980 42.68 -60.37 -31.89
C VAL A 980 42.02 -61.61 -32.54
N GLU A 981 42.71 -62.29 -33.48
CA GLU A 981 42.29 -63.61 -34.00
C GLU A 981 42.94 -64.78 -33.22
N GLU A 982 42.16 -65.81 -32.85
CA GLU A 982 42.70 -67.06 -32.27
C GLU A 982 43.02 -68.14 -33.32
N SER A 983 44.10 -68.89 -33.07
CA SER A 983 44.57 -69.98 -33.94
C SER A 983 44.34 -71.37 -33.33
N SER A 984 44.15 -72.37 -34.18
CA SER A 984 43.73 -73.71 -33.78
C SER A 984 44.79 -74.52 -33.01
N GLY A 985 44.41 -75.16 -31.90
CA GLY A 985 44.86 -76.55 -31.64
C GLY A 985 45.20 -76.99 -30.21
N SER A 986 44.30 -77.80 -29.64
CA SER A 986 44.62 -78.99 -28.83
C SER A 986 45.30 -78.87 -27.45
N SER A 987 44.46 -78.96 -26.40
CA SER A 987 44.61 -79.86 -25.24
C SER A 987 45.93 -79.94 -24.44
N ILE A 988 45.90 -79.65 -23.11
CA ILE A 988 46.14 -80.63 -22.01
C ILE A 988 46.08 -80.01 -20.59
N LEU A 989 45.39 -80.72 -19.68
CA LEU A 989 45.47 -80.80 -18.19
C LEU A 989 46.49 -79.89 -17.44
N LYS A 990 46.15 -79.31 -16.28
CA LYS A 990 46.08 -80.02 -14.96
C LYS A 990 45.56 -79.17 -13.79
N TYR A 991 45.16 -79.87 -12.73
CA TYR A 991 44.85 -79.37 -11.38
C TYR A 991 46.07 -78.80 -10.61
N GLY A 992 45.85 -77.73 -9.84
CA GLY A 992 46.07 -77.67 -8.38
C GLY A 992 47.47 -77.43 -7.77
N GLY A 993 47.58 -76.38 -6.94
CA GLY A 993 48.69 -76.07 -6.00
C GLY A 993 48.91 -74.54 -5.94
N ILE A 994 48.55 -73.76 -4.90
CA ILE A 994 48.87 -73.76 -3.45
C ILE A 994 50.29 -73.26 -3.12
N SER A 995 50.37 -72.25 -2.24
CA SER A 995 51.54 -71.70 -1.49
C SER A 995 52.57 -70.89 -2.32
N VAL A 996 53.26 -69.81 -1.86
CA VAL A 996 53.53 -69.14 -0.55
C VAL A 996 53.60 -67.60 -0.81
N GLY A 997 53.38 -66.62 0.08
CA GLY A 997 52.96 -66.58 1.50
C GLY A 997 53.83 -65.66 2.41
N VAL A 998 53.24 -65.02 3.44
CA VAL A 998 53.87 -64.11 4.46
C VAL A 998 54.23 -62.71 3.89
N ILE A 999 53.75 -61.57 4.44
CA ILE A 999 54.30 -60.72 5.53
C ILE A 999 53.20 -59.67 5.83
N LEU A 1000 52.53 -59.70 6.99
CA LEU A 1000 52.77 -58.93 8.24
C LEU A 1000 52.37 -57.43 8.21
N VAL A 1001 51.63 -56.99 9.27
CA VAL A 1001 51.80 -55.69 9.98
C VAL A 1001 51.38 -54.41 9.20
N LEU A 1002 50.45 -53.55 9.63
CA LEU A 1002 49.70 -53.37 10.89
C LEU A 1002 48.32 -52.72 10.65
N ILE A 1003 47.28 -53.23 11.32
CA ILE A 1003 46.28 -52.36 11.96
C ILE A 1003 46.98 -51.75 13.19
N VAL A 1004 46.71 -50.47 13.51
CA VAL A 1004 47.42 -49.64 14.52
C VAL A 1004 48.78 -49.10 14.06
N VAL A 1005 48.79 -47.91 13.41
CA VAL A 1005 49.39 -46.62 13.86
C VAL A 1005 48.90 -45.53 12.89
N GLY A 1006 47.63 -45.11 13.04
CA GLY A 1006 47.07 -43.93 12.35
C GLY A 1006 46.59 -42.89 13.37
N LEU A 1007 46.01 -43.37 14.47
CA LEU A 1007 45.93 -42.62 15.71
C LEU A 1007 47.26 -42.68 16.47
N LEU A 1008 47.86 -41.49 16.66
CA LEU A 1008 48.89 -41.07 17.61
C LEU A 1008 50.21 -40.60 16.99
N ILE A 1009 50.66 -39.45 17.52
CA ILE A 1009 51.92 -38.73 17.28
C ILE A 1009 51.87 -37.93 15.96
N MET A 1010 51.85 -36.61 15.89
CA MET A 1010 51.93 -35.44 16.80
C MET A 1010 52.76 -34.40 16.03
N ARG A 1011 52.43 -33.11 16.20
CA ARG A 1011 53.38 -31.97 16.24
C ARG A 1011 54.41 -31.76 15.09
N TYR A 1012 54.28 -30.58 14.47
CA TYR A 1012 55.31 -29.53 14.43
C TYR A 1012 56.71 -29.91 13.88
N ARG A 1013 57.10 -29.26 12.78
CA ARG A 1013 58.16 -28.21 12.80
C ARG A 1013 58.47 -27.57 11.45
N ASP A 1014 58.54 -26.24 11.49
CA ASP A 1014 59.60 -25.33 11.01
C ASP A 1014 60.70 -25.87 10.07
N SER A 1015 60.93 -25.10 9.00
CA SER A 1015 62.24 -24.82 8.38
C SER A 1015 62.10 -23.60 7.46
N GLU A 1016 62.21 -22.37 7.96
CA GLU A 1016 63.46 -21.56 8.02
C GLU A 1016 64.26 -21.45 6.70
N GLY A 1017 64.61 -20.21 6.34
CA GLY A 1017 65.36 -19.85 5.13
C GLY A 1017 65.90 -18.40 5.09
N GLU A 1018 66.32 -17.87 6.24
CA GLU A 1018 67.26 -16.74 6.48
C GLU A 1018 67.58 -15.68 5.38
N GLN A 1019 67.45 -14.38 5.72
CA GLN A 1019 68.63 -13.49 5.95
C GLN A 1019 68.32 -12.04 6.41
N LYS A 1020 68.87 -11.65 7.58
CA LYS A 1020 69.80 -10.50 7.84
C LYS A 1020 69.50 -9.06 7.33
N ASP A 1021 69.79 -7.95 8.03
CA ASP A 1021 70.35 -7.64 9.39
C ASP A 1021 70.43 -6.07 9.59
N TRP A 1022 70.70 -5.58 10.81
CA TRP A 1022 71.12 -4.19 11.22
C TRP A 1022 70.34 -2.89 10.84
N ASN A 1023 69.52 -2.41 11.80
CA ASN A 1023 69.75 -1.25 12.70
C ASN A 1023 70.38 0.12 12.23
N GLN A 1024 69.78 1.22 12.73
CA GLN A 1024 70.24 2.65 12.84
C GLN A 1024 70.13 3.60 11.62
N GLY A 1025 69.60 4.83 11.75
CA GLY A 1025 68.98 5.51 12.90
C GLY A 1025 68.89 7.06 12.77
N VAL A 1026 68.72 7.76 13.91
CA VAL A 1026 68.82 9.24 14.13
C VAL A 1026 67.68 10.09 13.48
N ASN A 1027 66.98 11.04 14.12
CA ASN A 1027 67.24 11.82 15.35
C ASN A 1027 65.97 12.35 16.07
N MET A 1028 66.09 12.65 17.36
CA MET A 1028 65.17 13.42 18.25
C MET A 1028 65.33 14.96 18.03
N PRO A 1029 64.48 15.89 18.56
CA PRO A 1029 63.78 15.92 19.87
C PRO A 1029 62.24 16.09 19.80
N ASP A 1030 61.40 15.81 20.81
CA ASP A 1030 61.50 15.59 22.27
C ASP A 1030 61.02 16.76 23.18
N MET A 1031 60.07 16.38 24.06
CA MET A 1031 59.64 16.90 25.36
C MET A 1031 58.84 18.21 25.59
N SER A 1032 57.84 18.01 26.47
CA SER A 1032 57.16 18.91 27.44
C SER A 1032 55.81 19.52 27.01
N ALA A 1033 54.74 19.47 27.82
CA ALA A 1033 54.46 18.74 29.08
C ALA A 1033 52.92 18.65 29.35
N GLN A 1034 52.48 17.72 30.20
CA GLN A 1034 51.19 17.80 30.93
C GLN A 1034 51.28 18.86 32.07
N PRO A 1035 50.21 19.24 32.82
CA PRO A 1035 48.83 18.73 32.86
C PRO A 1035 47.69 19.80 33.01
N ALA A 1036 46.47 19.29 33.25
CA ALA A 1036 45.39 19.86 34.11
C ALA A 1036 44.41 20.93 33.57
N MET A 1037 43.13 20.69 33.90
CA MET A 1037 42.00 21.64 33.83
C MET A 1037 42.17 22.84 34.79
N PRO A 1038 41.53 23.97 34.47
CA PRO A 1038 41.10 24.96 35.47
C PRO A 1038 39.57 25.17 35.46
N ASN A 1039 39.00 25.30 36.66
CA ASN A 1039 37.59 25.64 36.92
C ASN A 1039 37.42 27.18 37.11
N MET A 1040 36.18 27.66 36.93
CA MET A 1040 35.52 28.86 37.50
C MET A 1040 35.39 30.17 36.69
N TYR A 1041 34.12 30.54 36.47
CA TYR A 1041 33.49 31.87 36.58
C TYR A 1041 34.08 33.11 35.87
N ALA A 1042 33.30 33.70 34.93
CA ALA A 1042 32.92 35.14 34.92
C ALA A 1042 32.04 35.54 33.69
N GLN A 1043 30.97 36.32 33.93
CA GLN A 1043 30.34 37.24 32.96
C GLN A 1043 30.97 38.66 33.06
N PRO A 1044 30.53 39.74 32.35
CA PRO A 1044 29.70 39.91 31.12
C PRO A 1044 30.36 40.84 30.05
N ALA A 1045 29.73 41.10 28.89
CA ALA A 1045 29.81 42.40 28.17
C ALA A 1045 28.81 42.56 26.99
N MET A 1046 28.06 43.67 26.96
CA MET A 1046 27.32 44.19 25.80
C MET A 1046 28.27 44.95 24.83
N PRO A 1047 27.79 45.30 23.62
CA PRO A 1047 27.91 46.71 23.20
C PRO A 1047 26.65 47.29 22.53
N ASP A 1048 26.43 48.59 22.75
CA ASP A 1048 25.22 49.35 22.37
C ASP A 1048 25.46 50.38 21.23
N MET A 1049 24.38 50.65 20.47
CA MET A 1049 24.04 51.84 19.68
C MET A 1049 24.97 52.42 18.58
N SER A 1050 24.46 52.46 17.34
CA SER A 1050 23.74 53.64 16.77
C SER A 1050 23.97 53.91 15.27
N ALA A 1051 22.88 54.13 14.50
CA ALA A 1051 22.73 55.23 13.50
C ALA A 1051 21.36 55.18 12.77
N GLN A 1052 20.72 56.34 12.59
CA GLN A 1052 19.56 56.51 11.69
C GLN A 1052 19.98 56.70 10.22
N PRO A 1053 19.02 56.73 9.28
CA PRO A 1053 18.89 57.96 8.49
C PRO A 1053 17.45 58.46 8.24
N ALA A 1054 17.36 59.71 7.80
CA ALA A 1054 16.11 60.43 7.54
C ALA A 1054 15.79 60.59 6.04
N TYR A 1055 14.53 60.94 5.76
CA TYR A 1055 13.92 61.23 4.46
C TYR A 1055 14.72 62.15 3.51
N ALA A 1056 14.67 61.84 2.20
CA ALA A 1056 14.74 62.84 1.13
C ALA A 1056 13.98 62.40 -0.14
N GLN A 1057 13.15 63.29 -0.69
CA GLN A 1057 12.36 63.10 -1.92
C GLN A 1057 13.13 63.57 -3.18
N TYR A 1058 12.88 62.99 -4.38
CA TYR A 1058 12.18 63.69 -5.50
C TYR A 1058 12.17 62.93 -6.87
N GLN A 1059 10.94 62.70 -7.35
CA GLN A 1059 10.42 62.77 -8.75
C GLN A 1059 10.70 61.73 -9.87
N GLN A 1060 9.59 61.47 -10.59
CA GLN A 1060 9.41 60.62 -11.78
C GLN A 1060 9.44 61.42 -13.11
N PRO A 1061 9.22 60.72 -14.25
CA PRO A 1061 8.33 61.22 -15.31
C PRO A 1061 7.12 60.28 -15.58
N VAL A 1062 6.05 60.86 -16.13
CA VAL A 1062 4.68 60.31 -16.23
C VAL A 1062 4.28 60.00 -17.70
N ALA A 1063 3.42 58.99 -17.90
CA ALA A 1063 2.50 58.90 -19.05
C ALA A 1063 1.11 58.41 -18.57
N THR A 1064 0.02 58.88 -19.21
CA THR A 1064 -1.33 58.95 -18.60
C THR A 1064 -2.41 58.09 -19.27
N GLN A 1065 -3.41 57.68 -18.47
CA GLN A 1065 -4.70 57.09 -18.88
C GLN A 1065 -5.59 58.01 -19.75
N PRO A 1066 -6.70 57.46 -20.29
CA PRO A 1066 -7.99 58.16 -20.28
C PRO A 1066 -9.19 57.30 -19.79
N ALA A 1067 -10.29 57.97 -19.43
CA ALA A 1067 -11.45 57.40 -18.73
C ALA A 1067 -12.70 57.13 -19.61
N MET A 1068 -13.75 56.62 -18.95
CA MET A 1068 -15.11 56.22 -19.40
C MET A 1068 -15.84 57.17 -20.37
N PRO A 1069 -16.86 56.62 -21.08
CA PRO A 1069 -18.12 57.34 -21.31
C PRO A 1069 -19.41 56.55 -20.99
N ASP A 1070 -20.52 57.28 -20.89
CA ASP A 1070 -21.89 56.89 -20.51
C ASP A 1070 -22.86 56.82 -21.73
N MET A 1071 -24.05 56.23 -21.53
CA MET A 1071 -25.37 56.48 -22.18
C MET A 1071 -26.10 55.39 -23.01
N THR A 1072 -27.09 54.75 -22.34
CA THR A 1072 -28.53 54.59 -22.72
C THR A 1072 -29.04 53.79 -23.96
N ALA A 1073 -29.96 52.84 -23.67
CA ALA A 1073 -31.24 52.50 -24.35
C ALA A 1073 -31.36 51.47 -25.52
N GLN A 1074 -31.74 50.21 -25.17
CA GLN A 1074 -32.95 49.42 -25.59
C GLN A 1074 -33.46 49.43 -27.06
N PRO A 1075 -34.01 48.32 -27.66
CA PRO A 1075 -35.15 47.56 -27.07
C PRO A 1075 -35.49 46.07 -27.50
N VAL A 1076 -36.45 45.45 -26.76
CA VAL A 1076 -37.43 44.37 -27.12
C VAL A 1076 -37.14 42.85 -26.83
N TYR A 1077 -37.66 42.38 -25.67
CA TYR A 1077 -38.58 41.23 -25.36
C TYR A 1077 -38.60 39.87 -26.14
N PRO A 1078 -39.13 38.75 -25.56
CA PRO A 1078 -39.79 38.53 -24.24
C PRO A 1078 -39.13 37.44 -23.34
N GLN A 1079 -39.08 37.47 -22.00
CA GLN A 1079 -40.13 37.53 -20.93
C GLN A 1079 -41.02 36.28 -20.75
N TYR A 1080 -40.84 35.57 -19.63
CA TYR A 1080 -41.86 35.08 -18.66
C TYR A 1080 -41.10 34.66 -17.37
N GLN A 1081 -40.99 35.50 -16.33
CA GLN A 1081 -41.95 35.78 -15.25
C GLN A 1081 -42.19 34.65 -14.24
N GLN A 1082 -41.53 34.74 -13.08
CA GLN A 1082 -42.21 34.72 -11.77
C GLN A 1082 -42.43 36.19 -11.33
N PRO A 1083 -43.45 36.54 -10.50
CA PRO A 1083 -43.24 36.52 -9.03
C PRO A 1083 -44.50 36.45 -8.10
N SER A 1084 -44.23 36.39 -6.79
CA SER A 1084 -44.84 37.16 -5.67
C SER A 1084 -45.99 36.62 -4.77
N VAL A 1085 -45.62 36.49 -3.48
CA VAL A 1085 -46.22 37.07 -2.24
C VAL A 1085 -47.66 36.69 -1.78
N GLN A 1086 -47.71 36.00 -0.61
CA GLN A 1086 -48.46 36.18 0.67
C GLN A 1086 -49.69 37.15 0.78
N PRO A 1087 -50.59 37.14 1.83
CA PRO A 1087 -50.35 36.75 3.25
C PRO A 1087 -51.53 36.24 4.17
N VAL A 1088 -51.18 35.90 5.44
CA VAL A 1088 -51.91 36.08 6.74
C VAL A 1088 -53.33 35.49 6.97
N VAL A 1089 -53.50 34.70 8.07
CA VAL A 1089 -54.37 35.03 9.26
C VAL A 1089 -53.88 34.28 10.54
N GLN A 1090 -53.69 35.05 11.62
CA GLN A 1090 -53.65 34.78 13.08
C GLN A 1090 -53.94 33.34 13.61
N ALA A 1091 -53.15 32.73 14.52
CA ALA A 1091 -52.58 33.14 15.83
C ALA A 1091 -53.47 32.84 17.06
N ALA A 1092 -52.94 32.05 18.02
CA ALA A 1092 -53.15 32.16 19.48
C ALA A 1092 -52.28 31.14 20.25
N SER A 1093 -51.33 31.64 21.07
CA SER A 1093 -50.86 30.97 22.29
C SER A 1093 -51.72 31.49 23.47
N PRO A 1094 -51.90 30.76 24.59
CA PRO A 1094 -50.96 31.00 25.71
C PRO A 1094 -50.68 29.79 26.65
N ASP A 1095 -49.49 29.89 27.26
CA ASP A 1095 -49.04 29.42 28.59
C ASP A 1095 -50.02 29.84 29.75
N PRO A 1096 -49.90 29.47 31.06
CA PRO A 1096 -48.85 28.69 31.77
C PRO A 1096 -49.33 27.65 32.84
N ALA A 1097 -48.40 26.89 33.44
CA ALA A 1097 -48.18 26.79 34.92
C ALA A 1097 -47.36 25.57 35.44
N ALA A 1098 -46.10 25.83 35.83
CA ALA A 1098 -45.38 25.39 37.05
C ALA A 1098 -45.28 23.90 37.53
N LEU A 1099 -44.05 23.36 37.42
CA LEU A 1099 -43.19 22.68 38.45
C LEU A 1099 -43.67 21.40 39.20
N PRO A 1100 -42.74 20.55 39.75
CA PRO A 1100 -41.30 20.34 39.48
C PRO A 1100 -40.91 18.85 39.24
N GLY A 1101 -39.64 18.57 38.89
CA GLY A 1101 -39.05 17.22 39.05
C GLY A 1101 -37.89 16.87 38.09
N ASN A 1102 -36.81 16.30 38.64
CA ASN A 1102 -35.61 15.85 37.93
C ASN A 1102 -35.91 14.88 36.75
N GLN A 1103 -35.18 15.00 35.64
CA GLN A 1103 -34.14 14.04 35.23
C GLN A 1103 -33.39 14.52 33.97
N ALA A 1104 -32.15 14.04 33.80
CA ALA A 1104 -31.27 14.41 32.70
C ALA A 1104 -31.84 14.01 31.31
N VAL A 1105 -31.47 14.78 30.29
CA VAL A 1105 -31.78 14.48 28.89
C VAL A 1105 -30.48 14.06 28.20
N VAL A 1106 -30.46 12.83 27.70
CA VAL A 1106 -29.38 12.24 26.91
C VAL A 1106 -29.31 12.93 25.53
N PRO A 1107 -28.13 13.21 24.96
CA PRO A 1107 -28.03 13.74 23.59
C PRO A 1107 -28.62 12.76 22.55
N GLN A 1108 -29.17 13.29 21.46
CA GLN A 1108 -29.75 12.47 20.40
C GLN A 1108 -28.67 11.81 19.53
N PRO A 1109 -28.80 10.52 19.17
CA PRO A 1109 -27.95 9.91 18.15
C PRO A 1109 -28.27 10.46 16.75
N ALA A 1110 -27.28 10.35 15.87
CA ALA A 1110 -27.36 10.75 14.46
C ALA A 1110 -28.54 10.09 13.72
N ALA A 1111 -29.01 10.73 12.64
CA ALA A 1111 -30.10 10.20 11.84
C ALA A 1111 -29.64 8.94 11.07
N PRO A 1112 -30.34 7.80 11.17
CA PRO A 1112 -29.92 6.58 10.50
C PRO A 1112 -30.03 6.72 8.97
N ALA A 1113 -29.05 6.17 8.27
CA ALA A 1113 -29.04 6.06 6.82
C ALA A 1113 -30.32 5.38 6.30
N ALA A 1114 -30.81 5.78 5.13
CA ALA A 1114 -32.00 5.21 4.52
C ALA A 1114 -31.62 4.18 3.45
N PRO A 1115 -32.29 3.02 3.39
CA PRO A 1115 -31.96 1.97 2.43
C PRO A 1115 -32.20 2.40 0.98
N THR A 1116 -31.29 1.97 0.10
CA THR A 1116 -31.28 2.28 -1.33
C THR A 1116 -32.30 1.41 -2.09
N MET A 1117 -32.61 1.77 -3.34
CA MET A 1117 -33.52 0.95 -4.16
C MET A 1117 -32.96 -0.43 -4.54
N TYR A 1118 -31.66 -0.68 -4.35
CA TYR A 1118 -30.99 -1.93 -4.68
C TYR A 1118 -31.00 -2.93 -3.53
N ASP A 1119 -30.99 -2.46 -2.28
CA ASP A 1119 -31.03 -3.28 -1.07
C ASP A 1119 -32.21 -4.27 -1.11
N VAL A 1120 -31.96 -5.54 -0.81
CA VAL A 1120 -32.94 -6.63 -0.97
C VAL A 1120 -33.54 -7.02 0.38
N GLY A 1121 -34.88 -7.01 0.49
CA GLY A 1121 -35.56 -7.40 1.72
C GLY A 1121 -36.13 -8.81 1.68
N THR A 1122 -36.45 -9.35 2.85
CA THR A 1122 -37.10 -10.66 2.98
C THR A 1122 -38.61 -10.55 2.74
N MET A 1123 -39.16 -11.39 1.87
CA MET A 1123 -40.61 -11.53 1.70
C MET A 1123 -41.25 -12.15 2.95
N ARG A 1124 -42.13 -11.40 3.62
CA ARG A 1124 -42.83 -11.86 4.84
C ARG A 1124 -44.22 -12.43 4.52
N SER A 1125 -44.80 -13.12 5.50
CA SER A 1125 -46.07 -13.86 5.38
C SER A 1125 -47.33 -12.99 5.13
N ASP A 1126 -47.20 -11.67 5.22
CA ASP A 1126 -48.19 -10.67 4.83
C ASP A 1126 -48.22 -10.39 3.31
N GLY A 1127 -47.21 -10.87 2.58
CA GLY A 1127 -47.07 -10.73 1.13
C GLY A 1127 -46.31 -9.49 0.68
N ASN A 1128 -45.63 -8.79 1.59
CA ASN A 1128 -44.77 -7.64 1.28
C ASN A 1128 -43.29 -7.99 1.51
N GLU A 1129 -42.41 -7.23 0.85
CA GLU A 1129 -40.96 -7.30 1.03
C GLU A 1129 -40.55 -6.34 2.16
N TRP A 1130 -39.75 -6.81 3.11
CA TRP A 1130 -39.35 -6.09 4.31
C TRP A 1130 -37.84 -6.15 4.54
N LEU A 1131 -37.25 -5.01 4.89
CA LEU A 1131 -35.83 -4.84 5.17
C LEU A 1131 -35.65 -4.14 6.53
N GLU A 1132 -34.65 -4.55 7.30
CA GLU A 1132 -34.17 -3.83 8.49
C GLU A 1132 -32.88 -3.13 8.09
N TYR A 1133 -32.81 -1.81 8.25
CA TYR A 1133 -31.67 -1.03 7.76
C TYR A 1133 -31.32 0.14 8.70
N PRO A 1134 -30.08 0.24 9.20
CA PRO A 1134 -29.02 -0.78 9.13
C PRO A 1134 -29.44 -2.13 9.74
N ALA A 1135 -28.69 -3.20 9.48
CA ALA A 1135 -28.98 -4.52 10.07
C ALA A 1135 -29.01 -4.43 11.61
N ALA A 1136 -29.89 -5.21 12.26
CA ALA A 1136 -30.13 -5.21 13.71
C ALA A 1136 -30.57 -3.86 14.35
N SER A 1137 -30.78 -2.79 13.58
CA SER A 1137 -31.14 -1.45 14.09
C SER A 1137 -32.55 -1.32 14.68
N GLY A 1138 -33.44 -2.30 14.49
CA GLY A 1138 -34.86 -2.19 14.85
C GLY A 1138 -35.71 -1.33 13.89
N ALA A 1139 -35.11 -0.67 12.88
CA ALA A 1139 -35.81 0.18 11.93
C ALA A 1139 -36.26 -0.62 10.70
N TRP A 1140 -37.59 -0.83 10.56
CA TRP A 1140 -38.14 -1.68 9.50
C TRP A 1140 -38.76 -0.88 8.35
N TYR A 1141 -38.27 -1.17 7.16
CA TYR A 1141 -38.72 -0.63 5.89
C TYR A 1141 -39.52 -1.69 5.13
N MET A 1142 -40.54 -1.24 4.41
CA MET A 1142 -41.39 -2.10 3.58
C MET A 1142 -41.41 -1.53 2.16
N ARG A 1143 -41.16 -2.37 1.14
CA ARG A 1143 -41.10 -1.92 -0.25
C ARG A 1143 -42.49 -1.62 -0.79
N ASP A 1144 -42.68 -0.44 -1.37
CA ASP A 1144 -43.95 -0.07 -2.01
C ASP A 1144 -44.12 -0.84 -3.33
N ALA A 1145 -45.22 -1.61 -3.44
CA ALA A 1145 -45.50 -2.46 -4.60
C ALA A 1145 -45.75 -1.70 -5.92
N THR A 1146 -45.87 -0.37 -5.88
CA THR A 1146 -46.10 0.49 -7.06
C THR A 1146 -44.87 1.30 -7.44
N THR A 1147 -44.13 1.84 -6.46
CA THR A 1147 -42.94 2.68 -6.71
C THR A 1147 -41.61 1.97 -6.56
N ARG A 1148 -41.60 0.74 -5.98
CA ARG A 1148 -40.40 -0.03 -5.59
C ARG A 1148 -39.47 0.65 -4.58
N GLN A 1149 -39.85 1.79 -4.01
CA GLN A 1149 -39.07 2.47 -2.98
C GLN A 1149 -39.32 1.86 -1.61
N TRP A 1150 -38.30 1.89 -0.76
CA TRP A 1150 -38.40 1.54 0.65
C TRP A 1150 -39.15 2.63 1.43
N VAL A 1151 -40.16 2.24 2.20
CA VAL A 1151 -40.91 3.14 3.06
C VAL A 1151 -40.79 2.64 4.50
N ARG A 1152 -40.15 3.42 5.37
CA ARG A 1152 -40.08 3.10 6.81
C ARG A 1152 -41.49 2.92 7.39
N LYS A 1153 -41.69 1.84 8.15
CA LYS A 1153 -42.96 1.49 8.81
C LYS A 1153 -42.85 1.37 10.32
N ILE A 1154 -41.67 1.05 10.84
CA ILE A 1154 -41.36 0.86 12.26
C ILE A 1154 -40.02 1.57 12.52
#